data_AF-A0A5Z4BXX2-F1
#
_entry.id   AF-A0A5Z4BXX2-F1
#
_cell.length_a   1.000
_cell.length_b   1.000
_cell.length_c   1.000
_cell.angle_alpha   90.00
_cell.angle_beta   90.00
_cell.angle_gamma   90.00
#
_symmetry.space_group_name_H-M   'P 1'
#
loop_
_entity.id
_entity.type
_entity.pdbx_description
1 polymer ?
#
loop_
_entity_poly.entity_id
_entity_poly.type
_entity_poly.pdbx_seq_one_letter_code
_entity_poly.pdbx_strand_id
1 'polypeptide(L)'
;MPVLISGVLKDGAGTPVQNCTIQLKACRTSTTVVVNTVASENPDDAGRYSMDVEQGQYAVTLLVEGYPPSHAGVITVYDDSKPGTLNDFLGAMTEDDVRPEALRRFEAMVEEVARQASEQAQTSAGQAAESATTAGSAAGAAEASATQAASSAASAESSAVTATTKAGEASVSAESADTARTAVAASAAAAKTSEANADVSRTAAGDSAAAAAASATAAQASAERAGASETAAKTSETQAASSAGDAGASATAAAASKKAAAASAAEAKTSETNAATSANTAAASATAASSSASAASTHAAASDTSASLAAQSSTAAGAAATRAEDAAKRAEDIADVISLEDASLTKKGIVKLSSATDSDSEALAATPKAVKAVMIEAQTKAPLDSPALTGTPTAPTPETTAAGIEIATAAFVAAKVAQLVGSAPEALDTLKELADALGNDPNFATTVLNKLSGKQPLDETLTALSGKSVDGLIEYVGLRETINLAKNAVPATRRVNNKPLSGDITLSAADVRAISADAVGEITDNSTMASANTPGWWRVAVSNSDTVTDFPTYPDGSKLYSYGYMLVEKIGEVWFQHYYAHMGANAKRQDWGTEPNTSRPWIIDYNTANKPSAGDVGALPITGGRLNGSLGIGTDNALGGNSIVLGDNDTGIKWHSDGVLGLYANNALVGYIDNSWLHMSVDVLTNGILRAGNGKTLTLSSGNNSAMNAGFSLWGNGTDRPTVIELSDDQGWHFYSQRRQDGGIELSVNGNIYPANYSNFDARYLTSGNVYTKGESDNRYVQNIQRGAPVWPGKVDEYGPAEAPAGCFLTQARHDPTTAYGVTFAYRPLQMWVGNGWRTING
;
A
#
# COMPACT_ATOMS: atom_id res chain seq x y z
N MET A 1 -38.07 123.40 111.82
CA MET A 1 -37.76 124.35 112.93
C MET A 1 -38.18 123.70 114.24
N PRO A 2 -37.68 124.10 115.41
CA PRO A 2 -38.21 123.55 116.66
C PRO A 2 -39.67 123.98 116.84
N VAL A 3 -40.48 123.05 117.33
CA VAL A 3 -41.92 123.22 117.53
C VAL A 3 -42.19 123.41 119.01
N LEU A 4 -42.85 124.52 119.35
CA LEU A 4 -43.16 124.87 120.73
C LEU A 4 -44.24 123.92 121.29
N ILE A 5 -43.84 123.04 122.20
CA ILE A 5 -44.74 122.19 123.00
C ILE A 5 -44.92 122.87 124.36
N SER A 6 -46.10 123.45 124.59
CA SER A 6 -46.41 124.22 125.79
C SER A 6 -47.84 124.00 126.26
N GLY A 7 -48.07 124.08 127.57
CA GLY A 7 -49.39 123.80 128.15
C GLY A 7 -49.39 123.82 129.67
N VAL A 8 -50.46 123.29 130.26
CA VAL A 8 -50.56 123.04 131.71
C VAL A 8 -50.65 121.54 131.94
N LEU A 9 -49.67 120.97 132.63
CA LEU A 9 -49.68 119.56 133.03
C LEU A 9 -50.66 119.41 134.20
N LYS A 10 -51.68 118.56 134.01
CA LYS A 10 -52.74 118.33 134.98
C LYS A 10 -52.91 116.85 135.27
N ASP A 11 -53.29 116.53 136.50
CA ASP A 11 -53.70 115.17 136.88
C ASP A 11 -55.10 114.82 136.34
N GLY A 12 -55.55 113.58 136.60
CA GLY A 12 -56.88 113.11 136.22
C GLY A 12 -58.05 113.80 136.93
N ALA A 13 -57.80 114.65 137.93
CA ALA A 13 -58.79 115.51 138.58
C ALA A 13 -58.76 116.97 138.05
N GLY A 14 -57.82 117.30 137.17
CA GLY A 14 -57.63 118.63 136.60
C GLY A 14 -56.74 119.57 137.43
N THR A 15 -56.11 119.06 138.49
CA THR A 15 -55.19 119.81 139.36
C THR A 15 -53.82 119.92 138.68
N PRO A 16 -53.13 121.08 138.75
CA PRO A 16 -51.76 121.19 138.25
C PRO A 16 -50.80 120.19 138.91
N VAL A 17 -49.97 119.52 138.10
CA VAL A 17 -48.95 118.58 138.60
C VAL A 17 -47.68 119.37 138.94
N GLN A 18 -47.49 119.67 140.22
CA GLN A 18 -46.28 120.31 140.75
C GLN A 18 -45.13 119.30 140.89
N ASN A 19 -43.89 119.80 140.97
CA ASN A 19 -42.65 119.02 141.15
C ASN A 19 -42.49 117.86 140.14
N CYS A 20 -42.89 118.10 138.89
CA CYS A 20 -42.66 117.17 137.78
C CYS A 20 -41.46 117.61 136.93
N THR A 21 -40.80 116.65 136.28
CA THR A 21 -39.93 116.89 135.13
C THR A 21 -40.49 116.12 133.94
N ILE A 22 -40.76 116.80 132.84
CA ILE A 22 -41.13 116.22 131.56
C ILE A 22 -39.84 115.96 130.79
N GLN A 23 -39.56 114.70 130.46
CA GLN A 23 -38.40 114.31 129.65
C GLN A 23 -38.82 113.81 128.28
N LEU A 24 -38.14 114.29 127.24
CA LEU A 24 -38.27 113.84 125.86
C LEU A 24 -36.95 113.19 125.42
N LYS A 25 -36.92 111.86 125.31
CA LYS A 25 -35.74 111.10 124.88
C LYS A 25 -35.86 110.66 123.42
N ALA A 26 -34.93 111.07 122.57
CA ALA A 26 -34.94 110.73 121.14
C ALA A 26 -34.85 109.21 120.91
N CYS A 27 -35.87 108.62 120.26
CA CYS A 27 -35.96 107.18 119.95
C CYS A 27 -35.10 106.77 118.75
N ARG A 28 -34.82 107.70 117.83
CA ARG A 28 -34.02 107.49 116.62
C ARG A 28 -33.24 108.77 116.28
N THR A 29 -32.13 108.63 115.57
CA THR A 29 -31.37 109.76 115.05
C THR A 29 -32.17 110.41 113.92
N SER A 30 -32.63 111.63 114.13
CA SER A 30 -33.16 112.52 113.08
C SER A 30 -32.02 113.34 112.47
N THR A 31 -32.33 114.21 111.50
CA THR A 31 -31.35 115.12 110.90
C THR A 31 -30.89 116.24 111.84
N THR A 32 -31.61 116.51 112.93
CA THR A 32 -31.28 117.56 113.92
C THR A 32 -31.02 117.03 115.33
N VAL A 33 -31.45 115.79 115.66
CA VAL A 33 -31.31 115.20 117.00
C VAL A 33 -30.81 113.76 116.95
N VAL A 34 -29.78 113.43 117.73
CA VAL A 34 -29.19 112.09 117.80
C VAL A 34 -29.97 111.18 118.75
N VAL A 35 -30.10 109.90 118.42
CA VAL A 35 -30.75 108.89 119.28
C VAL A 35 -30.18 108.90 120.71
N ASN A 36 -31.05 108.61 121.69
CA ASN A 36 -30.78 108.61 123.13
C ASN A 36 -30.49 109.97 123.80
N THR A 37 -30.40 111.08 123.07
CA THR A 37 -30.35 112.42 123.70
C THR A 37 -31.68 112.76 124.39
N VAL A 38 -31.64 113.56 125.46
CA VAL A 38 -32.79 113.89 126.31
C VAL A 38 -32.93 115.39 126.45
N ALA A 39 -34.10 115.94 126.14
CA ALA A 39 -34.54 117.26 126.60
C ALA A 39 -35.38 117.11 127.89
N SER A 40 -35.31 118.09 128.80
CA SER A 40 -36.04 118.08 130.06
C SER A 40 -36.62 119.46 130.35
N GLU A 41 -37.86 119.51 130.82
CA GLU A 41 -38.58 120.75 131.17
C GLU A 41 -39.35 120.53 132.48
N ASN A 42 -39.27 121.49 133.40
CA ASN A 42 -39.92 121.41 134.71
C ASN A 42 -41.10 122.40 134.74
N PRO A 43 -42.36 121.93 134.88
CA PRO A 43 -43.50 122.83 134.98
C PRO A 43 -43.44 123.71 136.24
N ASP A 44 -43.98 124.92 136.17
CA ASP A 44 -44.08 125.84 137.32
C ASP A 44 -45.10 125.38 138.40
N ASP A 45 -45.22 126.14 139.50
CA ASP A 45 -46.20 125.87 140.58
C ASP A 45 -47.66 125.84 140.09
N ALA A 46 -47.96 126.42 138.92
CA ALA A 46 -49.26 126.38 138.27
C ALA A 46 -49.35 125.27 137.18
N GLY A 47 -48.35 124.39 137.10
CA GLY A 47 -48.23 123.28 136.17
C GLY A 47 -47.87 123.68 134.75
N ARG A 48 -47.45 124.92 134.48
CA ARG A 48 -47.15 125.41 133.12
C ARG A 48 -45.78 124.96 132.67
N TYR A 49 -45.69 124.35 131.49
CA TYR A 49 -44.43 123.98 130.82
C TYR A 49 -44.36 124.61 129.43
N SER A 50 -43.15 124.85 128.93
CA SER A 50 -42.93 125.44 127.61
C SER A 50 -41.56 125.07 127.04
N MET A 51 -41.51 124.09 126.14
CA MET A 51 -40.27 123.62 125.52
C MET A 51 -40.30 123.69 123.99
N ASP A 52 -39.21 124.16 123.39
CA ASP A 52 -38.97 124.12 121.95
C ASP A 52 -38.38 122.76 121.57
N VAL A 53 -39.12 121.96 120.77
CA VAL A 53 -38.76 120.57 120.47
C VAL A 53 -38.43 120.41 118.98
N GLU A 54 -37.20 119.98 118.70
CA GLU A 54 -36.73 119.70 117.35
C GLU A 54 -37.44 118.51 116.67
N GLN A 55 -37.37 118.42 115.35
CA GLN A 55 -38.01 117.34 114.61
C GLN A 55 -37.42 115.95 114.95
N GLY A 56 -38.28 114.98 115.23
CA GLY A 56 -37.86 113.67 115.70
C GLY A 56 -38.99 112.88 116.34
N GLN A 57 -38.65 111.69 116.83
CA GLN A 57 -39.55 110.84 117.59
C GLN A 57 -38.97 110.67 118.99
N TYR A 58 -39.78 110.92 120.02
CA TYR A 58 -39.33 111.05 121.40
C TYR A 58 -40.19 110.21 122.35
N ALA A 59 -39.53 109.42 123.18
CA ALA A 59 -40.14 108.79 124.35
C ALA A 59 -40.34 109.84 125.43
N VAL A 60 -41.60 110.08 125.80
CA VAL A 60 -42.02 111.00 126.85
C VAL A 60 -42.01 110.28 128.19
N THR A 61 -41.34 110.84 129.18
CA THR A 61 -41.35 110.33 130.56
C THR A 61 -41.68 111.48 131.52
N LEU A 62 -42.64 111.27 132.42
CA LEU A 62 -42.98 112.18 133.50
C LEU A 62 -42.35 111.69 134.79
N LEU A 63 -41.48 112.51 135.39
CA LEU A 63 -40.81 112.23 136.65
C LEU A 63 -41.39 113.15 137.71
N VAL A 64 -42.39 112.70 138.46
CA VAL A 64 -42.95 113.45 139.60
C VAL A 64 -42.14 113.10 140.85
N GLU A 65 -41.67 114.12 141.58
CA GLU A 65 -40.87 113.91 142.79
C GLU A 65 -41.62 113.02 143.81
N GLY A 66 -40.95 111.97 144.30
CA GLY A 66 -41.55 110.96 145.17
C GLY A 66 -42.24 109.77 144.47
N TYR A 67 -42.40 109.81 143.14
CA TYR A 67 -42.99 108.73 142.34
C TYR A 67 -41.99 108.17 141.32
N PRO A 68 -42.08 106.88 140.94
CA PRO A 68 -41.23 106.32 139.90
C PRO A 68 -41.49 106.98 138.53
N PRO A 69 -40.46 107.15 137.68
CA PRO A 69 -40.62 107.69 136.32
C PRO A 69 -41.70 106.95 135.53
N SER A 70 -42.71 107.69 135.06
CA SER A 70 -43.83 107.15 134.29
C SER A 70 -43.65 107.46 132.82
N HIS A 71 -43.58 106.43 131.98
CA HIS A 71 -43.54 106.62 130.53
C HIS A 71 -44.94 107.03 130.03
N ALA A 72 -45.07 108.28 129.58
CA ALA A 72 -46.36 108.84 129.15
C ALA A 72 -46.74 108.46 127.71
N GLY A 73 -45.76 107.99 126.91
CA GLY A 73 -45.95 107.55 125.54
C GLY A 73 -44.82 108.01 124.62
N VAL A 74 -44.99 107.83 123.31
CA VAL A 74 -44.05 108.31 122.29
C VAL A 74 -44.73 109.39 121.46
N ILE A 75 -44.08 110.54 121.29
CA ILE A 75 -44.52 111.61 120.39
C ILE A 75 -43.66 111.63 119.13
N THR A 76 -44.24 112.08 118.02
CA THR A 76 -43.48 112.39 116.79
C THR A 76 -43.72 113.84 116.41
N VAL A 77 -42.64 114.61 116.28
CA VAL A 77 -42.63 116.01 115.86
C VAL A 77 -42.11 116.05 114.42
N TYR A 78 -42.96 116.46 113.49
CA TYR A 78 -42.65 116.69 112.08
C TYR A 78 -42.34 118.18 111.84
N ASP A 79 -41.66 118.54 110.73
CA ASP A 79 -41.28 119.93 110.42
C ASP A 79 -42.49 120.88 110.27
N ASP A 80 -43.65 120.35 109.88
CA ASP A 80 -44.92 121.05 109.74
C ASP A 80 -45.85 120.94 110.96
N SER A 81 -45.38 120.32 112.06
CA SER A 81 -46.16 120.18 113.28
C SER A 81 -46.43 121.55 113.91
N LYS A 82 -47.71 121.80 114.23
CA LYS A 82 -48.14 123.07 114.84
C LYS A 82 -47.82 123.08 116.34
N PRO A 83 -47.49 124.25 116.91
CA PRO A 83 -47.41 124.41 118.37
C PRO A 83 -48.69 123.94 119.07
N GLY A 84 -48.54 123.25 120.19
CA GLY A 84 -49.64 122.59 120.91
C GLY A 84 -49.20 122.08 122.29
N THR A 85 -50.12 121.41 122.99
CA THR A 85 -49.82 120.78 124.29
C THR A 85 -49.20 119.40 124.09
N LEU A 86 -48.48 118.91 125.09
CA LEU A 86 -47.91 117.56 125.10
C LEU A 86 -48.98 116.47 124.88
N ASN A 87 -50.21 116.71 125.34
CA ASN A 87 -51.35 115.80 125.13
C ASN A 87 -51.81 115.77 123.67
N ASP A 88 -51.72 116.89 122.94
CA ASP A 88 -52.07 116.91 121.50
C ASP A 88 -51.09 116.04 120.69
N PHE A 89 -49.81 116.02 121.09
CA PHE A 89 -48.79 115.16 120.49
C PHE A 89 -48.88 113.70 120.96
N LEU A 90 -49.22 113.44 122.22
CA LEU A 90 -49.42 112.07 122.75
C LEU A 90 -50.72 111.42 122.25
N GLY A 91 -51.70 112.20 121.78
CA GLY A 91 -52.96 111.72 121.22
C GLY A 91 -52.96 111.47 119.71
N ALA A 92 -51.84 111.74 119.01
CA ALA A 92 -51.73 111.55 117.57
C ALA A 92 -51.40 110.09 117.20
N MET A 93 -52.08 109.52 116.20
CA MET A 93 -51.82 108.15 115.72
C MET A 93 -50.38 107.98 115.23
N THR A 94 -49.77 106.81 115.51
CA THR A 94 -48.38 106.52 115.15
C THR A 94 -48.25 105.49 114.03
N GLU A 95 -47.09 105.46 113.38
CA GLU A 95 -46.82 104.70 112.14
C GLU A 95 -46.88 103.17 112.31
N ASP A 96 -46.77 102.66 113.55
CA ASP A 96 -46.83 101.22 113.85
C ASP A 96 -48.27 100.69 113.98
N ASP A 97 -49.28 101.54 114.22
CA ASP A 97 -50.68 101.13 114.40
C ASP A 97 -51.38 100.71 113.07
N VAL A 98 -50.68 100.73 111.94
CA VAL A 98 -51.25 100.60 110.59
C VAL A 98 -50.62 99.47 109.73
N ARG A 99 -49.81 98.57 110.32
CA ARG A 99 -49.05 97.54 109.56
C ARG A 99 -49.78 96.17 109.47
N PRO A 100 -50.17 95.66 108.27
CA PRO A 100 -50.94 94.41 108.17
C PRO A 100 -50.12 93.11 108.15
N GLU A 101 -50.63 92.06 108.81
CA GLU A 101 -50.10 90.67 108.85
C GLU A 101 -49.85 90.03 107.46
N ALA A 102 -50.51 90.51 106.41
CA ALA A 102 -50.32 90.03 105.03
C ALA A 102 -48.86 90.19 104.54
N LEU A 103 -48.18 91.27 104.94
CA LEU A 103 -46.80 91.54 104.48
C LEU A 103 -45.79 90.57 105.10
N ARG A 104 -46.01 90.16 106.36
CA ARG A 104 -45.16 89.22 107.10
C ARG A 104 -45.18 87.80 106.49
N ARG A 105 -46.29 87.42 105.86
CA ARG A 105 -46.44 86.14 105.14
C ARG A 105 -45.83 86.17 103.73
N PHE A 106 -45.70 87.35 103.13
CA PHE A 106 -45.10 87.51 101.81
C PHE A 106 -43.60 87.25 101.85
N GLU A 107 -42.88 87.78 102.84
CA GLU A 107 -41.43 87.60 102.97
C GLU A 107 -41.03 86.13 103.21
N ALA A 108 -41.78 85.40 104.04
CA ALA A 108 -41.58 83.95 104.24
C ALA A 108 -41.86 83.12 102.96
N MET A 109 -42.74 83.59 102.07
CA MET A 109 -42.99 82.95 100.78
C MET A 109 -41.84 83.17 99.80
N VAL A 110 -41.17 84.32 99.85
CA VAL A 110 -40.02 84.65 99.00
C VAL A 110 -38.80 83.79 99.33
N GLU A 111 -38.51 83.53 100.61
CA GLU A 111 -37.43 82.60 100.99
C GLU A 111 -37.69 81.15 100.53
N GLU A 112 -38.92 80.68 100.62
CA GLU A 112 -39.29 79.33 100.14
C GLU A 112 -39.21 79.21 98.61
N VAL A 113 -39.61 80.25 97.86
CA VAL A 113 -39.41 80.30 96.40
C VAL A 113 -37.92 80.28 96.02
N ALA A 114 -37.05 80.96 96.79
CA ALA A 114 -35.61 80.91 96.57
C ALA A 114 -35.02 79.51 96.83
N ARG A 115 -35.52 78.80 97.85
CA ARG A 115 -35.14 77.40 98.13
C ARG A 115 -35.52 76.46 96.98
N GLN A 116 -36.78 76.55 96.51
CA GLN A 116 -37.28 75.72 95.40
C GLN A 116 -36.52 75.99 94.09
N ALA A 117 -36.18 77.26 93.81
CA ALA A 117 -35.37 77.61 92.64
C ALA A 117 -33.96 76.96 92.67
N SER A 118 -33.34 76.86 93.85
CA SER A 118 -32.03 76.21 94.03
C SER A 118 -32.10 74.68 93.80
N GLU A 119 -33.13 74.01 94.32
CA GLU A 119 -33.34 72.56 94.12
C GLU A 119 -33.64 72.24 92.65
N GLN A 120 -34.42 73.09 91.97
CA GLN A 120 -34.70 72.92 90.55
C GLN A 120 -33.45 73.15 89.68
N ALA A 121 -32.58 74.08 90.04
CA ALA A 121 -31.29 74.28 89.37
C ALA A 121 -30.35 73.05 89.52
N GLN A 122 -30.30 72.42 90.71
CA GLN A 122 -29.54 71.18 90.91
C GLN A 122 -30.11 70.01 90.09
N THR A 123 -31.44 69.88 90.02
CA THR A 123 -32.10 68.87 89.18
C THR A 123 -31.76 69.05 87.70
N SER A 124 -31.82 70.29 87.19
CA SER A 124 -31.45 70.61 85.81
C SER A 124 -29.97 70.37 85.51
N ALA A 125 -29.07 70.61 86.46
CA ALA A 125 -27.65 70.29 86.32
C ALA A 125 -27.40 68.77 86.24
N GLY A 126 -28.13 67.97 87.03
CA GLY A 126 -28.09 66.51 86.94
C GLY A 126 -28.56 65.98 85.58
N GLN A 127 -29.70 66.46 85.10
CA GLN A 127 -30.24 66.11 83.78
C GLN A 127 -29.30 66.52 82.63
N ALA A 128 -28.60 67.65 82.76
CA ALA A 128 -27.59 68.07 81.79
C ALA A 128 -26.37 67.13 81.76
N ALA A 129 -25.90 66.66 82.92
CA ALA A 129 -24.80 65.69 83.01
C ALA A 129 -25.17 64.30 82.47
N GLU A 130 -26.41 63.86 82.72
CA GLU A 130 -26.95 62.60 82.19
C GLU A 130 -27.16 62.68 80.67
N SER A 131 -27.61 63.83 80.16
CA SER A 131 -27.69 64.12 78.73
C SER A 131 -26.31 64.14 78.07
N ALA A 132 -25.30 64.74 78.70
CA ALA A 132 -23.92 64.74 78.21
C ALA A 132 -23.33 63.32 78.17
N THR A 133 -23.64 62.48 79.16
CA THR A 133 -23.23 61.06 79.20
C THR A 133 -23.90 60.26 78.08
N THR A 134 -25.19 60.51 77.84
CA THR A 134 -25.96 59.89 76.74
C THR A 134 -25.41 60.31 75.38
N ALA A 135 -25.05 61.60 75.20
CA ALA A 135 -24.41 62.10 73.99
C ALA A 135 -23.03 61.47 73.75
N GLY A 136 -22.23 61.28 74.81
CA GLY A 136 -20.94 60.57 74.73
C GLY A 136 -21.10 59.10 74.31
N SER A 137 -22.06 58.39 74.90
CA SER A 137 -22.39 57.00 74.49
C SER A 137 -22.89 56.92 73.04
N ALA A 138 -23.71 57.88 72.60
CA ALA A 138 -24.19 57.96 71.22
C ALA A 138 -23.05 58.25 70.23
N ALA A 139 -22.09 59.10 70.59
CA ALA A 139 -20.89 59.36 69.79
C ALA A 139 -20.02 58.10 69.65
N GLY A 140 -19.78 57.37 70.74
CA GLY A 140 -19.06 56.09 70.70
C GLY A 140 -19.76 55.01 69.87
N ALA A 141 -21.09 54.94 69.94
CA ALA A 141 -21.88 54.05 69.09
C ALA A 141 -21.81 54.43 67.59
N ALA A 142 -21.76 55.73 67.27
CA ALA A 142 -21.56 56.21 65.91
C ALA A 142 -20.14 55.91 65.38
N GLU A 143 -19.11 56.04 66.21
CA GLU A 143 -17.72 55.70 65.87
C GLU A 143 -17.53 54.20 65.63
N ALA A 144 -18.13 53.35 66.48
CA ALA A 144 -18.18 51.91 66.27
C ALA A 144 -18.92 51.54 64.97
N SER A 145 -20.04 52.22 64.68
CA SER A 145 -20.80 52.02 63.44
C SER A 145 -20.02 52.44 62.19
N ALA A 146 -19.27 53.55 62.25
CA ALA A 146 -18.38 53.99 61.18
C ALA A 146 -17.24 52.98 60.93
N THR A 147 -16.68 52.41 62.00
CA THR A 147 -15.65 51.36 61.93
C THR A 147 -16.21 50.09 61.28
N GLN A 148 -17.41 49.65 61.69
CA GLN A 148 -18.08 48.50 61.08
C GLN A 148 -18.43 48.73 59.60
N ALA A 149 -18.83 49.95 59.22
CA ALA A 149 -19.06 50.33 57.83
C ALA A 149 -17.76 50.28 57.01
N ALA A 150 -16.64 50.78 57.54
CA ALA A 150 -15.33 50.69 56.89
C ALA A 150 -14.86 49.24 56.70
N SER A 151 -15.00 48.37 57.73
CA SER A 151 -14.70 46.94 57.61
C SER A 151 -15.60 46.23 56.58
N SER A 152 -16.87 46.63 56.48
CA SER A 152 -17.81 46.12 55.49
C SER A 152 -17.45 46.58 54.07
N ALA A 153 -17.00 47.83 53.90
CA ALA A 153 -16.51 48.35 52.63
C ALA A 153 -15.25 47.62 52.16
N ALA A 154 -14.27 47.38 53.04
CA ALA A 154 -13.08 46.60 52.74
C ALA A 154 -13.41 45.13 52.38
N SER A 155 -14.42 44.56 53.03
CA SER A 155 -14.92 43.21 52.70
C SER A 155 -15.59 43.17 51.32
N ALA A 156 -16.32 44.22 50.94
CA ALA A 156 -16.92 44.36 49.63
C ALA A 156 -15.87 44.58 48.52
N GLU A 157 -14.83 45.37 48.79
CA GLU A 157 -13.70 45.57 47.87
C GLU A 157 -12.93 44.26 47.63
N SER A 158 -12.60 43.52 48.70
CA SER A 158 -11.99 42.19 48.60
C SER A 158 -12.87 41.20 47.81
N SER A 159 -14.19 41.27 47.99
CA SER A 159 -15.16 40.45 47.23
C SER A 159 -15.20 40.86 45.75
N ALA A 160 -15.11 42.15 45.43
CA ALA A 160 -15.05 42.65 44.06
C ALA A 160 -13.76 42.21 43.35
N VAL A 161 -12.60 42.31 44.02
CA VAL A 161 -11.32 41.78 43.51
C VAL A 161 -11.43 40.27 43.25
N THR A 162 -12.02 39.52 44.18
CA THR A 162 -12.24 38.07 44.01
C THR A 162 -13.13 37.77 42.80
N ALA A 163 -14.20 38.53 42.59
CA ALA A 163 -15.07 38.39 41.43
C ALA A 163 -14.34 38.73 40.12
N THR A 164 -13.50 39.76 40.09
CA THR A 164 -12.65 40.11 38.94
C THR A 164 -11.66 38.99 38.60
N THR A 165 -10.98 38.43 39.60
CA THR A 165 -10.07 37.27 39.41
C THR A 165 -10.84 36.07 38.85
N LYS A 166 -12.02 35.75 39.38
CA LYS A 166 -12.85 34.64 38.89
C LYS A 166 -13.39 34.87 37.48
N ALA A 167 -13.67 36.12 37.09
CA ALA A 167 -13.99 36.45 35.70
C ALA A 167 -12.79 36.23 34.76
N GLY A 168 -11.57 36.57 35.20
CA GLY A 168 -10.33 36.28 34.47
C GLY A 168 -10.09 34.77 34.29
N GLU A 169 -10.20 34.00 35.38
CA GLU A 169 -10.11 32.52 35.34
C GLU A 169 -11.16 31.92 34.39
N ALA A 170 -12.38 32.45 34.37
CA ALA A 170 -13.43 32.00 33.46
C ALA A 170 -13.11 32.32 31.98
N SER A 171 -12.47 33.45 31.67
CA SER A 171 -12.00 33.79 30.32
C SER A 171 -10.93 32.79 29.84
N VAL A 172 -9.92 32.53 30.67
CA VAL A 172 -8.84 31.56 30.37
C VAL A 172 -9.41 30.15 30.20
N SER A 173 -10.43 29.78 30.98
CA SER A 173 -11.15 28.51 30.84
C SER A 173 -11.92 28.43 29.51
N ALA A 174 -12.56 29.52 29.06
CA ALA A 174 -13.23 29.58 27.77
C ALA A 174 -12.26 29.49 26.58
N GLU A 175 -11.11 30.17 26.64
CA GLU A 175 -10.03 30.07 25.65
C GLU A 175 -9.43 28.65 25.60
N SER A 176 -9.28 28.01 26.76
CA SER A 176 -8.85 26.61 26.87
C SER A 176 -9.88 25.65 26.25
N ALA A 177 -11.18 25.92 26.42
CA ALA A 177 -12.26 25.13 25.82
C ALA A 177 -12.31 25.29 24.29
N ASP A 178 -12.01 26.48 23.75
CA ASP A 178 -11.95 26.69 22.30
C ASP A 178 -10.69 26.07 21.66
N THR A 179 -9.56 26.11 22.38
CA THR A 179 -8.35 25.35 22.03
C THR A 179 -8.64 23.85 22.00
N ALA A 180 -9.38 23.33 22.99
CA ALA A 180 -9.80 21.93 23.02
C ALA A 180 -10.75 21.57 21.86
N ARG A 181 -11.70 22.45 21.50
CA ARG A 181 -12.55 22.28 20.31
C ARG A 181 -11.73 22.20 19.03
N THR A 182 -10.73 23.07 18.88
CA THR A 182 -9.81 23.06 17.73
C THR A 182 -9.01 21.76 17.65
N ALA A 183 -8.50 21.26 18.79
CA ALA A 183 -7.81 19.98 18.88
C ALA A 183 -8.72 18.79 18.52
N VAL A 184 -9.98 18.80 18.95
CA VAL A 184 -10.98 17.78 18.58
C VAL A 184 -11.31 17.83 17.09
N ALA A 185 -11.42 19.03 16.50
CA ALA A 185 -11.63 19.19 15.05
C ALA A 185 -10.44 18.66 14.23
N ALA A 186 -9.21 18.95 14.66
CA ALA A 186 -7.98 18.39 14.06
C ALA A 186 -7.93 16.86 14.19
N SER A 187 -8.32 16.31 15.33
CA SER A 187 -8.42 14.86 15.55
C SER A 187 -9.47 14.20 14.65
N ALA A 188 -10.62 14.85 14.44
CA ALA A 188 -11.66 14.38 13.53
C ALA A 188 -11.20 14.42 12.06
N ALA A 189 -10.41 15.43 11.67
CA ALA A 189 -9.78 15.47 10.35
C ALA A 189 -8.74 14.34 10.17
N ALA A 190 -7.90 14.10 11.18
CA ALA A 190 -6.95 12.99 11.17
C ALA A 190 -7.64 11.61 11.08
N ALA A 191 -8.78 11.44 11.77
CA ALA A 191 -9.60 10.22 11.67
C ALA A 191 -10.13 9.99 10.24
N LYS A 192 -10.63 11.02 9.56
CA LYS A 192 -11.06 10.94 8.15
C LYS A 192 -9.90 10.62 7.20
N THR A 193 -8.72 11.17 7.43
CA THR A 193 -7.51 10.80 6.67
C THR A 193 -7.12 9.33 6.91
N SER A 194 -7.27 8.83 8.14
CA SER A 194 -7.04 7.42 8.47
C SER A 194 -8.04 6.48 7.77
N GLU A 195 -9.32 6.86 7.71
CA GLU A 195 -10.36 6.14 6.97
C GLU A 195 -10.04 6.07 5.47
N ALA A 196 -9.67 7.20 4.85
CA ALA A 196 -9.23 7.23 3.45
C ALA A 196 -7.98 6.37 3.20
N ASN A 197 -6.99 6.38 4.11
CA ASN A 197 -5.81 5.52 4.02
C ASN A 197 -6.15 4.03 4.14
N ALA A 198 -7.16 3.67 4.95
CA ALA A 198 -7.65 2.31 5.05
C ALA A 198 -8.32 1.85 3.74
N ASP A 199 -9.06 2.73 3.06
CA ASP A 199 -9.67 2.43 1.75
C ASP A 199 -8.68 2.35 0.59
N VAL A 200 -7.63 3.19 0.60
CA VAL A 200 -6.49 3.04 -0.32
C VAL A 200 -5.78 1.70 -0.08
N SER A 201 -5.55 1.33 1.19
CA SER A 201 -4.95 0.03 1.54
C SER A 201 -5.83 -1.16 1.13
N ARG A 202 -7.15 -1.03 1.27
CA ARG A 202 -8.14 -2.02 0.82
C ARG A 202 -8.11 -2.21 -0.70
N THR A 203 -8.01 -1.11 -1.45
CA THR A 203 -7.87 -1.12 -2.91
C THR A 203 -6.56 -1.82 -3.33
N ALA A 204 -5.43 -1.41 -2.75
CA ALA A 204 -4.13 -2.01 -3.04
C ALA A 204 -4.05 -3.52 -2.69
N ALA A 205 -4.75 -3.96 -1.65
CA ALA A 205 -4.91 -5.39 -1.34
C ALA A 205 -5.75 -6.13 -2.39
N GLY A 206 -6.80 -5.48 -2.93
CA GLY A 206 -7.59 -6.00 -4.06
C GLY A 206 -6.77 -6.14 -5.34
N ASP A 207 -5.99 -5.11 -5.70
CA ASP A 207 -5.09 -5.13 -6.86
C ASP A 207 -4.03 -6.23 -6.72
N SER A 208 -3.48 -6.41 -5.51
CA SER A 208 -2.52 -7.47 -5.20
C SER A 208 -3.14 -8.87 -5.33
N ALA A 209 -4.40 -9.05 -4.91
CA ALA A 209 -5.13 -10.29 -5.09
C ALA A 209 -5.43 -10.59 -6.58
N ALA A 210 -5.77 -9.56 -7.37
CA ALA A 210 -5.95 -9.69 -8.81
C ALA A 210 -4.64 -10.07 -9.53
N ALA A 211 -3.51 -9.46 -9.14
CA ALA A 211 -2.19 -9.81 -9.65
C ALA A 211 -1.77 -11.25 -9.28
N ALA A 212 -2.11 -11.71 -8.08
CA ALA A 212 -1.89 -13.10 -7.66
C ALA A 212 -2.75 -14.09 -8.49
N ALA A 213 -4.03 -13.77 -8.74
CA ALA A 213 -4.90 -14.58 -9.58
C ALA A 213 -4.40 -14.65 -11.04
N ALA A 214 -3.97 -13.53 -11.62
CA ALA A 214 -3.37 -13.49 -12.95
C ALA A 214 -2.07 -14.32 -13.02
N SER A 215 -1.24 -14.28 -11.97
CA SER A 215 -0.03 -15.08 -11.85
C SER A 215 -0.33 -16.58 -11.76
N ALA A 216 -1.38 -16.97 -11.04
CA ALA A 216 -1.86 -18.36 -11.00
C ALA A 216 -2.36 -18.83 -12.38
N THR A 217 -3.09 -17.99 -13.13
CA THR A 217 -3.49 -18.29 -14.51
C THR A 217 -2.28 -18.45 -15.45
N ALA A 218 -1.26 -17.60 -15.30
CA ALA A 218 -0.01 -17.71 -16.08
C ALA A 218 0.77 -19.00 -15.76
N ALA A 219 0.77 -19.44 -14.50
CA ALA A 219 1.33 -20.73 -14.08
C ALA A 219 0.56 -21.91 -14.68
N GLN A 220 -0.78 -21.88 -14.65
CA GLN A 220 -1.65 -22.88 -15.28
C GLN A 220 -1.34 -23.02 -16.78
N ALA A 221 -1.31 -21.91 -17.53
CA ALA A 221 -0.98 -21.90 -18.96
C ALA A 221 0.46 -22.38 -19.24
N SER A 222 1.39 -22.19 -18.30
CA SER A 222 2.75 -22.70 -18.41
C SER A 222 2.82 -24.22 -18.18
N ALA A 223 2.03 -24.75 -17.26
CA ALA A 223 1.89 -26.20 -17.04
C ALA A 223 1.24 -26.90 -18.26
N GLU A 224 0.21 -26.29 -18.87
CA GLU A 224 -0.39 -26.78 -20.12
C GLU A 224 0.62 -26.83 -21.28
N ARG A 225 1.44 -25.78 -21.43
CA ARG A 225 2.53 -25.77 -22.42
C ARG A 225 3.58 -26.85 -22.14
N ALA A 226 3.90 -27.12 -20.88
CA ALA A 226 4.80 -28.20 -20.51
C ALA A 226 4.23 -29.58 -20.89
N GLY A 227 2.95 -29.85 -20.62
CA GLY A 227 2.26 -31.08 -21.04
C GLY A 227 2.13 -31.24 -22.56
N ALA A 228 1.92 -30.14 -23.28
CA ALA A 228 1.96 -30.13 -24.75
C ALA A 228 3.38 -30.45 -25.28
N SER A 229 4.42 -29.92 -24.63
CA SER A 229 5.82 -30.22 -24.96
C SER A 229 6.18 -31.69 -24.68
N GLU A 230 5.72 -32.25 -23.55
CA GLU A 230 5.87 -33.68 -23.25
C GLU A 230 5.19 -34.56 -24.30
N THR A 231 3.99 -34.18 -24.74
CA THR A 231 3.24 -34.88 -25.80
C THR A 231 3.97 -34.81 -27.14
N ALA A 232 4.53 -33.65 -27.49
CA ALA A 232 5.36 -33.47 -28.68
C ALA A 232 6.66 -34.30 -28.62
N ALA A 233 7.28 -34.42 -27.45
CA ALA A 233 8.45 -35.27 -27.24
C ALA A 233 8.12 -36.77 -27.44
N LYS A 234 7.04 -37.28 -26.83
CA LYS A 234 6.57 -38.67 -27.04
C LYS A 234 6.18 -38.95 -28.50
N THR A 235 5.61 -37.96 -29.17
CA THR A 235 5.31 -38.05 -30.62
C THR A 235 6.60 -38.15 -31.44
N SER A 236 7.62 -37.36 -31.09
CA SER A 236 8.94 -37.38 -31.75
C SER A 236 9.69 -38.70 -31.50
N GLU A 237 9.61 -39.24 -30.28
CA GLU A 237 10.13 -40.57 -29.93
C GLU A 237 9.46 -41.68 -30.78
N THR A 238 8.13 -41.62 -30.93
CA THR A 238 7.37 -42.56 -31.77
C THR A 238 7.80 -42.45 -33.25
N GLN A 239 7.95 -41.24 -33.78
CA GLN A 239 8.42 -41.01 -35.16
C GLN A 239 9.85 -41.50 -35.38
N ALA A 240 10.74 -41.34 -34.38
CA ALA A 240 12.09 -41.87 -34.43
C ALA A 240 12.10 -43.41 -34.43
N ALA A 241 11.24 -44.05 -33.62
CA ALA A 241 11.07 -45.50 -33.61
C ALA A 241 10.53 -46.04 -34.96
N SER A 242 9.53 -45.37 -35.56
CA SER A 242 9.07 -45.70 -36.92
C SER A 242 10.18 -45.56 -37.95
N SER A 243 10.92 -44.45 -37.93
CA SER A 243 12.05 -44.21 -38.85
C SER A 243 13.16 -45.26 -38.71
N ALA A 244 13.43 -45.74 -37.49
CA ALA A 244 14.36 -46.85 -37.26
C ALA A 244 13.83 -48.18 -37.83
N GLY A 245 12.52 -48.42 -37.73
CA GLY A 245 11.84 -49.55 -38.38
C GLY A 245 11.97 -49.51 -39.92
N ASP A 246 11.71 -48.36 -40.53
CA ASP A 246 11.83 -48.16 -41.98
C ASP A 246 13.27 -48.30 -42.48
N ALA A 247 14.25 -47.85 -41.69
CA ALA A 247 15.67 -48.09 -41.96
C ALA A 247 16.02 -49.58 -41.88
N GLY A 248 15.48 -50.32 -40.90
CA GLY A 248 15.64 -51.78 -40.79
C GLY A 248 14.99 -52.56 -41.95
N ALA A 249 13.80 -52.14 -42.37
CA ALA A 249 13.13 -52.68 -43.56
C ALA A 249 13.94 -52.40 -44.84
N SER A 250 14.48 -51.19 -44.98
CA SER A 250 15.34 -50.80 -46.10
C SER A 250 16.65 -51.59 -46.13
N ALA A 251 17.28 -51.83 -44.99
CA ALA A 251 18.47 -52.68 -44.88
C ALA A 251 18.15 -54.14 -45.27
N THR A 252 16.99 -54.65 -44.88
CA THR A 252 16.50 -55.99 -45.25
C THR A 252 16.23 -56.09 -46.76
N ALA A 253 15.61 -55.07 -47.36
CA ALA A 253 15.39 -54.98 -48.79
C ALA A 253 16.72 -54.92 -49.57
N ALA A 254 17.69 -54.13 -49.11
CA ALA A 254 19.04 -54.09 -49.71
C ALA A 254 19.77 -55.44 -49.62
N ALA A 255 19.63 -56.16 -48.51
CA ALA A 255 20.17 -57.51 -48.36
C ALA A 255 19.50 -58.53 -49.31
N ALA A 256 18.18 -58.42 -49.50
CA ALA A 256 17.44 -59.21 -50.48
C ALA A 256 17.87 -58.88 -51.92
N SER A 257 18.02 -57.60 -52.27
CA SER A 257 18.53 -57.15 -53.57
C SER A 257 19.94 -57.65 -53.85
N LYS A 258 20.84 -57.64 -52.84
CA LYS A 258 22.17 -58.23 -52.95
C LYS A 258 22.12 -59.74 -53.24
N LYS A 259 21.19 -60.47 -52.61
CA LYS A 259 20.99 -61.90 -52.86
C LYS A 259 20.41 -62.17 -54.25
N ALA A 260 19.47 -61.35 -54.71
CA ALA A 260 18.92 -61.41 -56.06
C ALA A 260 20.00 -61.13 -57.13
N ALA A 261 20.82 -60.09 -56.95
CA ALA A 261 21.93 -59.79 -57.85
C ALA A 261 22.97 -60.93 -57.92
N ALA A 262 23.27 -61.59 -56.79
CA ALA A 262 24.13 -62.77 -56.77
C ALA A 262 23.51 -63.98 -57.51
N ALA A 263 22.19 -64.18 -57.41
CA ALA A 263 21.48 -65.19 -58.20
C ALA A 263 21.51 -64.87 -59.71
N SER A 264 21.23 -63.64 -60.10
CA SER A 264 21.31 -63.20 -61.50
C SER A 264 22.72 -63.35 -62.09
N ALA A 265 23.77 -63.12 -61.30
CA ALA A 265 25.15 -63.38 -61.72
C ALA A 265 25.43 -64.88 -61.97
N ALA A 266 24.83 -65.77 -61.17
CA ALA A 266 24.93 -67.22 -61.37
C ALA A 266 24.11 -67.70 -62.59
N GLU A 267 22.94 -67.11 -62.84
CA GLU A 267 22.13 -67.35 -64.04
C GLU A 267 22.85 -66.86 -65.31
N ALA A 268 23.53 -65.72 -65.26
CA ALA A 268 24.39 -65.24 -66.35
C ALA A 268 25.55 -66.21 -66.63
N LYS A 269 26.20 -66.74 -65.58
CA LYS A 269 27.26 -67.77 -65.70
C LYS A 269 26.75 -69.08 -66.30
N THR A 270 25.54 -69.47 -65.94
CA THR A 270 24.84 -70.63 -66.53
C THR A 270 24.50 -70.36 -67.99
N SER A 271 24.08 -69.14 -68.34
CA SER A 271 23.77 -68.74 -69.71
C SER A 271 25.00 -68.68 -70.61
N GLU A 272 26.14 -68.22 -70.11
CA GLU A 272 27.46 -68.30 -70.76
C GLU A 272 27.83 -69.77 -71.08
N THR A 273 27.61 -70.67 -70.12
CA THR A 273 27.85 -72.12 -70.28
C THR A 273 26.91 -72.74 -71.31
N ASN A 274 25.62 -72.37 -71.29
CA ASN A 274 24.62 -72.83 -72.25
C ASN A 274 24.94 -72.34 -73.67
N ALA A 275 25.37 -71.08 -73.82
CA ALA A 275 25.80 -70.53 -75.12
C ALA A 275 27.03 -71.26 -75.68
N ALA A 276 28.03 -71.56 -74.85
CA ALA A 276 29.17 -72.37 -75.24
C ALA A 276 28.77 -73.80 -75.65
N THR A 277 27.83 -74.41 -74.93
CA THR A 277 27.26 -75.72 -75.28
C THR A 277 26.52 -75.67 -76.61
N SER A 278 25.68 -74.66 -76.84
CA SER A 278 24.96 -74.46 -78.10
C SER A 278 25.89 -74.21 -79.28
N ALA A 279 27.00 -73.48 -79.09
CA ALA A 279 28.02 -73.30 -80.12
C ALA A 279 28.70 -74.62 -80.50
N ASN A 280 29.02 -75.47 -79.52
CA ASN A 280 29.54 -76.81 -79.76
C ASN A 280 28.52 -77.71 -80.48
N THR A 281 27.24 -77.66 -80.09
CA THR A 281 26.16 -78.37 -80.79
C THR A 281 26.02 -77.89 -82.23
N ALA A 282 26.07 -76.58 -82.49
CA ALA A 282 26.02 -76.03 -83.85
C ALA A 282 27.21 -76.48 -84.71
N ALA A 283 28.43 -76.54 -84.15
CA ALA A 283 29.61 -77.07 -84.85
C ALA A 283 29.48 -78.57 -85.16
N ALA A 284 28.93 -79.36 -84.22
CA ALA A 284 28.59 -80.77 -84.46
C ALA A 284 27.52 -80.93 -85.54
N SER A 285 26.47 -80.09 -85.54
CA SER A 285 25.43 -80.07 -86.56
C SER A 285 25.95 -79.66 -87.94
N ALA A 286 26.90 -78.72 -88.03
CA ALA A 286 27.57 -78.39 -89.28
C ALA A 286 28.38 -79.57 -89.83
N THR A 287 29.03 -80.33 -88.95
CA THR A 287 29.77 -81.56 -89.30
C THR A 287 28.83 -82.70 -89.75
N ALA A 288 27.66 -82.82 -89.11
CA ALA A 288 26.61 -83.74 -89.54
C ALA A 288 26.00 -83.32 -90.90
N ALA A 289 25.85 -82.01 -91.15
CA ALA A 289 25.35 -81.47 -92.41
C ALA A 289 26.34 -81.68 -93.56
N SER A 290 27.65 -81.50 -93.35
CA SER A 290 28.67 -81.80 -94.39
C SER A 290 28.76 -83.31 -94.68
N SER A 291 28.63 -84.15 -93.65
CA SER A 291 28.51 -85.61 -93.80
C SER A 291 27.24 -85.99 -94.58
N SER A 292 26.11 -85.33 -94.30
CA SER A 292 24.84 -85.54 -94.99
C SER A 292 24.86 -85.03 -96.43
N ALA A 293 25.58 -83.94 -96.73
CA ALA A 293 25.80 -83.46 -98.10
C ALA A 293 26.62 -84.47 -98.92
N SER A 294 27.62 -85.10 -98.29
CA SER A 294 28.41 -86.19 -98.92
C SER A 294 27.57 -87.46 -99.14
N ALA A 295 26.68 -87.79 -98.21
CA ALA A 295 25.70 -88.86 -98.39
C ALA A 295 24.68 -88.52 -99.50
N ALA A 296 24.24 -87.26 -99.59
CA ALA A 296 23.34 -86.78 -100.64
C ALA A 296 23.98 -86.81 -102.03
N SER A 297 25.28 -86.49 -102.16
CA SER A 297 25.99 -86.65 -103.44
C SER A 297 26.12 -88.13 -103.84
N THR A 298 26.29 -89.02 -102.86
CA THR A 298 26.28 -90.48 -103.08
C THR A 298 24.87 -90.96 -103.50
N HIS A 299 23.81 -90.42 -102.88
CA HIS A 299 22.44 -90.72 -103.27
C HIS A 299 22.02 -90.12 -104.61
N ALA A 300 22.60 -88.99 -105.05
CA ALA A 300 22.39 -88.47 -106.40
C ALA A 300 22.90 -89.48 -107.46
N ALA A 301 24.10 -90.03 -107.27
CA ALA A 301 24.63 -91.10 -108.13
C ALA A 301 23.78 -92.40 -108.08
N ALA A 302 23.20 -92.73 -106.92
CA ALA A 302 22.23 -93.82 -106.81
C ALA A 302 20.86 -93.50 -107.42
N SER A 303 20.49 -92.22 -107.52
CA SER A 303 19.24 -91.74 -108.11
C SER A 303 19.27 -91.85 -109.63
N ASP A 304 20.40 -91.56 -110.29
CA ASP A 304 20.58 -91.82 -111.72
C ASP A 304 20.43 -93.32 -112.04
N THR A 305 20.94 -94.17 -111.14
CA THR A 305 20.75 -95.63 -111.21
C THR A 305 19.28 -96.02 -111.00
N SER A 306 18.57 -95.34 -110.10
CA SER A 306 17.17 -95.64 -109.76
C SER A 306 16.14 -95.10 -110.76
N ALA A 307 16.44 -93.99 -111.44
CA ALA A 307 15.62 -93.46 -112.53
C ALA A 307 15.50 -94.46 -113.69
N SER A 308 16.57 -95.23 -113.93
CA SER A 308 16.61 -96.34 -114.89
C SER A 308 15.68 -97.52 -114.51
N LEU A 309 15.32 -97.65 -113.23
CA LEU A 309 14.40 -98.68 -112.70
C LEU A 309 12.97 -98.17 -112.54
N ALA A 310 12.78 -96.90 -112.14
CA ALA A 310 11.46 -96.30 -111.90
C ALA A 310 10.58 -96.24 -113.16
N ALA A 311 11.19 -96.17 -114.35
CA ALA A 311 10.51 -96.29 -115.64
C ALA A 311 9.71 -97.61 -115.81
N GLN A 312 9.95 -98.63 -114.98
CA GLN A 312 9.24 -99.91 -115.00
C GLN A 312 8.00 -99.96 -114.07
N SER A 313 7.82 -98.99 -113.15
CA SER A 313 6.87 -99.10 -112.03
C SER A 313 5.59 -98.25 -112.15
N SER A 314 5.56 -97.26 -113.05
CA SER A 314 4.46 -96.28 -113.17
C SER A 314 3.08 -96.85 -113.55
N THR A 315 2.98 -98.14 -113.87
CA THR A 315 1.79 -98.77 -114.48
C THR A 315 0.74 -99.25 -113.44
N ALA A 316 0.99 -99.13 -112.13
CA ALA A 316 0.31 -100.00 -111.14
C ALA A 316 -0.69 -99.41 -110.12
N ALA A 317 -0.76 -98.10 -109.82
CA ALA A 317 -1.17 -97.64 -108.48
C ALA A 317 -2.45 -96.74 -108.29
N GLY A 318 -3.27 -96.47 -109.31
CA GLY A 318 -4.19 -95.31 -109.31
C GLY A 318 -5.61 -95.40 -108.67
N ALA A 319 -5.90 -96.18 -107.62
CA ALA A 319 -7.27 -96.71 -107.39
C ALA A 319 -8.10 -96.39 -106.09
N ALA A 320 -7.72 -95.50 -105.15
CA ALA A 320 -8.12 -95.71 -103.72
C ALA A 320 -9.10 -94.79 -102.91
N ALA A 321 -9.19 -93.46 -103.10
CA ALA A 321 -9.18 -92.54 -101.92
C ALA A 321 -10.47 -91.97 -101.24
N THR A 322 -11.67 -91.97 -101.85
CA THR A 322 -12.70 -90.92 -101.63
C THR A 322 -13.77 -91.15 -100.51
N ARG A 323 -13.58 -90.79 -99.21
CA ARG A 323 -14.58 -91.18 -98.13
C ARG A 323 -14.85 -90.35 -96.82
N ALA A 324 -14.45 -89.09 -96.58
CA ALA A 324 -14.18 -88.62 -95.18
C ALA A 324 -14.95 -87.43 -94.47
N GLU A 325 -16.04 -86.80 -94.94
CA GLU A 325 -16.30 -85.35 -94.60
C GLU A 325 -17.51 -84.85 -93.72
N ASP A 326 -18.50 -85.63 -93.24
CA ASP A 326 -19.88 -85.08 -92.99
C ASP A 326 -20.40 -84.59 -91.58
N ALA A 327 -19.63 -84.44 -90.49
CA ALA A 327 -20.21 -84.60 -89.12
C ALA A 327 -20.68 -83.38 -88.22
N ALA A 328 -20.63 -82.09 -88.59
CA ALA A 328 -20.33 -81.01 -87.61
C ALA A 328 -21.39 -79.94 -87.14
N LYS A 329 -22.73 -80.11 -87.25
CA LYS A 329 -23.65 -78.92 -87.37
C LYS A 329 -24.89 -78.80 -86.42
N ARG A 330 -24.80 -78.75 -85.07
CA ARG A 330 -26.02 -78.89 -84.21
C ARG A 330 -26.17 -78.19 -82.82
N ALA A 331 -25.51 -77.04 -82.52
CA ALA A 331 -25.30 -76.62 -81.11
C ALA A 331 -25.82 -75.23 -80.61
N GLU A 332 -26.59 -74.42 -81.36
CA GLU A 332 -26.66 -72.95 -81.09
C GLU A 332 -27.94 -72.35 -80.42
N ASP A 333 -29.05 -73.08 -80.19
CA ASP A 333 -30.41 -72.46 -80.13
C ASP A 333 -31.05 -72.04 -78.76
N ILE A 334 -30.38 -72.00 -77.59
CA ILE A 334 -31.08 -72.05 -76.27
C ILE A 334 -31.17 -70.76 -75.38
N ALA A 335 -30.47 -69.66 -75.64
CA ALA A 335 -30.04 -68.72 -74.56
C ALA A 335 -30.85 -67.43 -74.21
N ASP A 336 -32.04 -67.14 -74.77
CA ASP A 336 -32.44 -65.72 -75.05
C ASP A 336 -33.63 -65.05 -74.24
N VAL A 337 -33.88 -65.31 -72.93
CA VAL A 337 -35.21 -64.95 -72.28
C VAL A 337 -35.22 -64.48 -70.76
N ILE A 338 -35.55 -63.17 -70.47
CA ILE A 338 -36.21 -62.49 -69.25
C ILE A 338 -35.44 -61.75 -68.08
N SER A 339 -35.97 -60.60 -67.52
CA SER A 339 -35.55 -59.78 -66.29
C SER A 339 -36.56 -58.65 -65.77
N LEU A 340 -36.53 -58.12 -64.49
CA LEU A 340 -37.41 -57.03 -63.88
C LEU A 340 -36.87 -56.23 -62.60
N GLU A 341 -37.45 -55.05 -62.19
CA GLU A 341 -37.00 -54.08 -61.10
C GLU A 341 -38.07 -53.17 -60.35
N ASP A 342 -37.66 -52.21 -59.46
CA ASP A 342 -38.41 -51.43 -58.41
C ASP A 342 -38.69 -49.89 -58.65
N ALA A 343 -39.35 -49.18 -57.71
CA ALA A 343 -39.93 -47.80 -57.86
C ALA A 343 -39.08 -46.56 -57.45
N SER A 344 -39.39 -45.39 -58.04
CA SER A 344 -38.92 -44.05 -57.62
C SER A 344 -39.91 -42.93 -57.97
N LEU A 345 -39.58 -41.66 -57.65
CA LEU A 345 -40.34 -40.47 -58.09
C LEU A 345 -40.42 -40.30 -59.64
N THR A 346 -39.67 -41.09 -60.40
CA THR A 346 -39.63 -41.05 -61.89
C THR A 346 -39.74 -42.43 -62.56
N LYS A 347 -39.79 -43.54 -61.79
CA LYS A 347 -39.88 -44.92 -62.31
C LYS A 347 -40.96 -45.70 -61.56
N LYS A 348 -41.82 -46.43 -62.29
CA LYS A 348 -42.90 -47.24 -61.67
C LYS A 348 -42.35 -48.59 -61.17
N GLY A 349 -42.74 -48.97 -59.95
CA GLY A 349 -42.38 -50.20 -59.22
C GLY A 349 -43.23 -50.30 -57.93
N ILE A 350 -42.68 -50.77 -56.79
CA ILE A 350 -43.48 -51.12 -55.59
C ILE A 350 -43.06 -50.28 -54.33
N VAL A 351 -44.01 -49.82 -53.49
CA VAL A 351 -43.77 -48.88 -52.33
C VAL A 351 -44.69 -49.18 -51.10
N LYS A 352 -44.32 -48.75 -49.88
CA LYS A 352 -45.04 -48.91 -48.57
C LYS A 352 -45.50 -47.57 -47.92
N LEU A 353 -46.46 -47.61 -46.97
CA LEU A 353 -47.16 -46.43 -46.37
C LEU A 353 -47.17 -46.43 -44.81
N SER A 354 -47.30 -45.26 -44.16
CA SER A 354 -47.33 -45.06 -42.66
C SER A 354 -48.43 -44.09 -42.17
N SER A 355 -48.89 -44.20 -40.92
CA SER A 355 -50.01 -43.39 -40.35
C SER A 355 -49.76 -42.73 -38.98
N ALA A 356 -48.52 -42.66 -38.50
CA ALA A 356 -48.19 -41.98 -37.25
C ALA A 356 -48.18 -40.45 -37.42
N THR A 357 -48.56 -39.70 -36.38
CA THR A 357 -48.67 -38.22 -36.38
C THR A 357 -47.35 -37.51 -36.06
N ASP A 358 -46.36 -38.30 -35.70
CA ASP A 358 -45.04 -38.03 -35.15
C ASP A 358 -44.01 -38.94 -35.86
N SER A 359 -44.18 -39.17 -37.17
CA SER A 359 -43.36 -40.11 -37.93
C SER A 359 -42.12 -39.47 -38.53
N ASP A 360 -40.94 -39.90 -38.08
CA ASP A 360 -39.64 -39.42 -38.56
C ASP A 360 -39.11 -40.18 -39.81
N SER A 361 -39.97 -40.88 -40.56
CA SER A 361 -39.56 -41.83 -41.60
C SER A 361 -39.73 -41.29 -43.02
N GLU A 362 -38.63 -41.13 -43.75
CA GLU A 362 -38.62 -40.69 -45.16
C GLU A 362 -38.90 -41.83 -46.18
N ALA A 363 -38.79 -43.09 -45.76
CA ALA A 363 -38.95 -44.27 -46.62
C ALA A 363 -40.40 -44.79 -46.72
N LEU A 364 -41.35 -44.16 -46.02
CA LEU A 364 -42.76 -44.55 -45.95
C LEU A 364 -43.63 -43.32 -46.23
N ALA A 365 -44.53 -43.37 -47.22
CA ALA A 365 -45.40 -42.23 -47.47
C ALA A 365 -46.50 -42.12 -46.40
N ALA A 366 -46.69 -40.93 -45.85
CA ALA A 366 -47.67 -40.64 -44.81
C ALA A 366 -49.12 -40.72 -45.33
N THR A 367 -50.04 -41.28 -44.53
CA THR A 367 -51.46 -41.34 -44.89
C THR A 367 -52.21 -40.04 -44.56
N PRO A 368 -53.32 -39.75 -45.25
CA PRO A 368 -54.20 -38.63 -44.92
C PRO A 368 -54.73 -38.60 -43.47
N LYS A 369 -54.71 -39.73 -42.77
CA LYS A 369 -55.11 -39.83 -41.35
C LYS A 369 -54.13 -39.07 -40.45
N ALA A 370 -52.82 -39.22 -40.67
CA ALA A 370 -51.79 -38.53 -39.90
C ALA A 370 -51.89 -37.01 -40.10
N VAL A 371 -51.98 -36.58 -41.36
CA VAL A 371 -52.11 -35.16 -41.74
C VAL A 371 -53.34 -34.50 -41.09
N LYS A 372 -54.48 -35.19 -41.05
CA LYS A 372 -55.71 -34.67 -40.43
C LYS A 372 -55.56 -34.41 -38.93
N ALA A 373 -54.87 -35.27 -38.20
CA ALA A 373 -54.74 -35.15 -36.75
C ALA A 373 -53.81 -33.99 -36.34
N VAL A 374 -52.71 -33.77 -37.06
CA VAL A 374 -51.81 -32.62 -36.86
C VAL A 374 -52.54 -31.28 -37.08
N MET A 375 -53.44 -31.22 -38.07
CA MET A 375 -54.26 -30.04 -38.35
C MET A 375 -55.25 -29.66 -37.22
N ILE A 376 -55.69 -30.63 -36.39
CA ILE A 376 -56.61 -30.36 -35.28
C ILE A 376 -55.87 -29.68 -34.12
N GLU A 377 -54.66 -30.15 -33.79
CA GLU A 377 -53.86 -29.57 -32.69
C GLU A 377 -53.42 -28.12 -33.00
N ALA A 378 -53.14 -27.81 -34.27
CA ALA A 378 -52.84 -26.45 -34.71
C ALA A 378 -53.98 -25.44 -34.49
N GLN A 379 -55.23 -25.91 -34.37
CA GLN A 379 -56.42 -25.05 -34.20
C GLN A 379 -56.74 -24.70 -32.74
N THR A 380 -55.99 -25.20 -31.75
CA THR A 380 -56.24 -24.95 -30.32
C THR A 380 -55.40 -23.81 -29.72
N LYS A 381 -54.50 -23.20 -30.50
CA LYS A 381 -53.65 -22.07 -30.06
C LYS A 381 -54.30 -20.73 -30.39
N ALA A 382 -54.18 -19.75 -29.50
CA ALA A 382 -54.68 -18.40 -29.73
C ALA A 382 -53.84 -17.65 -30.79
N PRO A 383 -54.43 -16.72 -31.58
CA PRO A 383 -53.68 -15.88 -32.51
C PRO A 383 -52.66 -14.99 -31.80
N LEU A 384 -51.55 -14.69 -32.49
CA LEU A 384 -50.51 -13.81 -31.96
C LEU A 384 -50.96 -12.34 -31.86
N ASP A 385 -51.90 -11.92 -32.72
CA ASP A 385 -52.56 -10.62 -32.69
C ASP A 385 -53.92 -10.70 -31.97
N SER A 386 -54.13 -9.79 -31.01
CA SER A 386 -55.40 -9.58 -30.29
C SER A 386 -56.09 -10.83 -29.72
N PRO A 387 -55.45 -11.58 -28.81
CA PRO A 387 -56.05 -12.76 -28.18
C PRO A 387 -57.23 -12.39 -27.26
N ALA A 388 -58.32 -13.15 -27.34
CA ALA A 388 -59.45 -13.04 -26.41
C ALA A 388 -59.11 -13.73 -25.07
N LEU A 389 -58.96 -12.95 -24.00
CA LEU A 389 -58.60 -13.45 -22.67
C LEU A 389 -59.86 -13.76 -21.84
N THR A 390 -59.98 -15.01 -21.36
CA THR A 390 -61.05 -15.45 -20.45
C THR A 390 -60.47 -16.06 -19.17
N GLY A 391 -61.16 -15.92 -18.04
CA GLY A 391 -60.66 -16.35 -16.71
C GLY A 391 -59.90 -15.24 -15.97
N THR A 392 -58.85 -15.61 -15.23
CA THR A 392 -57.97 -14.69 -14.49
C THR A 392 -56.56 -14.65 -15.10
N PRO A 393 -56.37 -14.01 -16.27
CA PRO A 393 -55.06 -13.90 -16.91
C PRO A 393 -54.13 -12.97 -16.11
N THR A 394 -52.85 -13.32 -16.01
CA THR A 394 -51.80 -12.46 -15.46
C THR A 394 -51.11 -11.69 -16.59
N ALA A 395 -50.97 -10.37 -16.42
CA ALA A 395 -50.30 -9.48 -17.37
C ALA A 395 -49.34 -8.52 -16.62
N PRO A 396 -48.24 -8.05 -17.25
CA PRO A 396 -47.35 -7.05 -16.66
C PRO A 396 -48.10 -5.75 -16.35
N THR A 397 -47.80 -5.12 -15.20
CA THR A 397 -48.39 -3.82 -14.82
C THR A 397 -47.67 -2.67 -15.53
N PRO A 398 -48.37 -1.80 -16.28
CA PRO A 398 -47.76 -0.63 -16.91
C PRO A 398 -47.28 0.43 -15.91
N GLU A 399 -46.30 1.24 -16.34
CA GLU A 399 -45.82 2.42 -15.62
C GLU A 399 -46.91 3.50 -15.48
N THR A 400 -46.96 4.22 -14.36
CA THR A 400 -48.06 5.18 -14.07
C THR A 400 -48.14 6.39 -15.01
N THR A 401 -47.17 6.57 -15.90
CA THR A 401 -47.15 7.59 -16.97
C THR A 401 -47.65 7.08 -18.32
N ALA A 402 -47.95 5.78 -18.44
CA ALA A 402 -48.46 5.18 -19.68
C ALA A 402 -49.81 5.78 -20.11
N ALA A 403 -49.95 5.99 -21.42
CA ALA A 403 -51.10 6.61 -22.07
C ALA A 403 -51.46 5.94 -23.41
N GLY A 404 -50.98 4.71 -23.64
CA GLY A 404 -51.17 3.95 -24.87
C GLY A 404 -52.35 2.96 -24.77
N ILE A 405 -52.20 1.85 -25.49
CA ILE A 405 -53.18 0.76 -25.59
C ILE A 405 -52.78 -0.45 -24.72
N GLU A 406 -51.97 -0.24 -23.68
CA GLU A 406 -51.56 -1.29 -22.75
C GLU A 406 -52.74 -1.83 -21.92
N ILE A 407 -52.66 -3.10 -21.50
CA ILE A 407 -53.68 -3.71 -20.64
C ILE A 407 -53.55 -3.14 -19.22
N ALA A 408 -54.45 -2.24 -18.84
CA ALA A 408 -54.49 -1.64 -17.51
C ALA A 408 -54.77 -2.69 -16.42
N THR A 409 -53.79 -2.97 -15.56
CA THR A 409 -53.94 -3.89 -14.42
C THR A 409 -54.58 -3.18 -13.22
N ALA A 410 -55.14 -3.95 -12.27
CA ALA A 410 -55.75 -3.40 -11.05
C ALA A 410 -54.78 -2.52 -10.23
N ALA A 411 -53.48 -2.84 -10.24
CA ALA A 411 -52.45 -2.07 -9.56
C ALA A 411 -52.23 -0.68 -10.20
N PHE A 412 -52.26 -0.59 -11.54
CA PHE A 412 -52.14 0.68 -12.27
C PHE A 412 -53.32 1.62 -11.98
N VAL A 413 -54.55 1.07 -11.94
CA VAL A 413 -55.77 1.86 -11.63
C VAL A 413 -55.73 2.40 -10.20
N ALA A 414 -55.31 1.60 -9.21
CA ALA A 414 -55.19 2.04 -7.82
C ALA A 414 -54.21 3.22 -7.66
N ALA A 415 -53.08 3.20 -8.37
CA ALA A 415 -52.09 4.28 -8.34
C ALA A 415 -52.63 5.60 -8.94
N LYS A 416 -53.45 5.54 -10.00
CA LYS A 416 -54.07 6.73 -10.60
C LYS A 416 -55.12 7.38 -9.71
N VAL A 417 -55.91 6.60 -8.98
CA VAL A 417 -56.90 7.13 -8.03
C VAL A 417 -56.22 7.87 -6.87
N ALA A 418 -55.07 7.38 -6.38
CA ALA A 418 -54.30 8.07 -5.35
C ALA A 418 -53.79 9.45 -5.79
N GLN A 419 -53.35 9.61 -7.05
CA GLN A 419 -52.95 10.91 -7.61
C GLN A 419 -54.13 11.90 -7.71
N LEU A 420 -55.34 11.41 -7.98
CA LEU A 420 -56.55 12.24 -8.10
C LEU A 420 -57.03 12.78 -6.74
N VAL A 421 -56.89 12.00 -5.67
CA VAL A 421 -57.29 12.40 -4.30
C VAL A 421 -56.34 13.45 -3.70
N GLY A 422 -55.06 13.46 -4.07
CA GLY A 422 -54.08 14.45 -3.59
C GLY A 422 -54.14 15.84 -4.23
N SER A 423 -55.21 16.19 -4.96
CA SER A 423 -55.26 17.35 -5.88
C SER A 423 -56.35 18.40 -5.58
N ALA A 424 -56.99 18.37 -4.40
CA ALA A 424 -58.05 19.32 -4.01
C ALA A 424 -57.60 20.27 -2.86
N PRO A 425 -57.82 21.61 -2.91
CA PRO A 425 -57.21 22.54 -1.94
C PRO A 425 -57.92 22.67 -0.58
N GLU A 426 -57.14 22.76 0.49
CA GLU A 426 -57.54 22.82 1.92
C GLU A 426 -58.13 24.17 2.39
N ALA A 427 -58.44 25.09 1.47
CA ALA A 427 -58.74 26.50 1.80
C ALA A 427 -60.18 26.79 2.25
N LEU A 428 -61.07 25.78 2.33
CA LEU A 428 -62.49 25.96 2.72
C LEU A 428 -62.92 25.20 3.99
N ASP A 429 -62.09 24.34 4.58
CA ASP A 429 -62.44 23.58 5.79
C ASP A 429 -62.13 24.37 7.09
N THR A 430 -60.98 25.06 7.10
CA THR A 430 -60.40 25.70 8.29
C THR A 430 -61.28 26.78 8.94
N LEU A 431 -62.04 27.56 8.15
CA LEU A 431 -62.94 28.58 8.70
C LEU A 431 -64.15 27.97 9.43
N LYS A 432 -64.57 26.76 9.05
CA LYS A 432 -65.65 26.05 9.75
C LYS A 432 -65.10 25.34 11.00
N GLU A 433 -63.93 24.70 10.90
CA GLU A 433 -63.28 24.10 12.06
C GLU A 433 -62.93 25.13 13.14
N LEU A 434 -62.45 26.34 12.80
CA LEU A 434 -62.20 27.41 13.79
C LEU A 434 -63.49 27.86 14.50
N ALA A 435 -64.60 27.99 13.77
CA ALA A 435 -65.88 28.43 14.35
C ALA A 435 -66.46 27.41 15.34
N ASP A 436 -66.39 26.12 14.99
CA ASP A 436 -66.86 25.03 15.85
C ASP A 436 -65.88 24.78 17.03
N ALA A 437 -64.57 24.92 16.83
CA ALA A 437 -63.55 24.76 17.88
C ALA A 437 -63.54 25.87 18.94
N LEU A 438 -63.94 27.10 18.58
CA LEU A 438 -64.17 28.21 19.52
C LEU A 438 -65.57 28.16 20.16
N GLY A 439 -66.40 27.18 19.81
CA GLY A 439 -67.70 26.92 20.43
C GLY A 439 -68.75 28.02 20.20
N ASN A 440 -68.55 28.89 19.20
CA ASN A 440 -69.36 30.10 18.97
C ASN A 440 -69.52 31.03 20.21
N ASP A 441 -68.54 31.10 21.11
CA ASP A 441 -68.57 32.03 22.27
C ASP A 441 -68.17 33.47 21.86
N PRO A 442 -69.08 34.47 21.91
CA PRO A 442 -68.76 35.86 21.56
C PRO A 442 -67.83 36.55 22.57
N ASN A 443 -67.65 35.97 23.77
CA ASN A 443 -66.85 36.52 24.87
C ASN A 443 -65.65 35.62 25.22
N PHE A 444 -65.19 34.81 24.26
CA PHE A 444 -64.15 33.77 24.40
C PHE A 444 -62.97 34.17 25.30
N ALA A 445 -62.43 35.39 25.14
CA ALA A 445 -61.32 35.88 25.97
C ALA A 445 -61.62 35.89 27.47
N THR A 446 -62.82 36.32 27.89
CA THR A 446 -63.25 36.33 29.29
C THR A 446 -63.51 34.92 29.82
N THR A 447 -64.09 34.06 28.99
CA THR A 447 -64.33 32.64 29.32
C THR A 447 -63.03 31.87 29.53
N VAL A 448 -62.01 32.12 28.70
CA VAL A 448 -60.67 31.52 28.85
C VAL A 448 -59.96 32.07 30.09
N LEU A 449 -60.00 33.39 30.32
CA LEU A 449 -59.30 34.01 31.45
C LEU A 449 -59.80 33.47 32.81
N ASN A 450 -61.12 33.33 32.96
CA ASN A 450 -61.75 32.78 34.18
C ASN A 450 -61.50 31.26 34.35
N LYS A 451 -61.31 30.50 33.26
CA LYS A 451 -60.91 29.09 33.32
C LYS A 451 -59.42 28.93 33.65
N LEU A 452 -58.58 29.89 33.28
CA LEU A 452 -57.14 29.88 33.55
C LEU A 452 -56.81 30.34 34.98
N SER A 453 -57.53 31.34 35.50
CA SER A 453 -57.38 31.82 36.88
C SER A 453 -57.79 30.81 37.96
N GLY A 454 -58.57 29.78 37.59
CA GLY A 454 -58.96 28.67 38.47
C GLY A 454 -58.06 27.43 38.39
N LYS A 455 -56.97 27.45 37.61
CA LYS A 455 -56.08 26.31 37.38
C LYS A 455 -54.74 26.47 38.11
N GLN A 456 -54.67 26.04 39.36
CA GLN A 456 -53.40 25.57 39.93
C GLN A 456 -52.95 24.32 39.15
N PRO A 457 -51.65 24.09 38.87
CA PRO A 457 -51.21 22.92 38.13
C PRO A 457 -51.60 21.62 38.84
N LEU A 458 -52.24 20.70 38.11
CA LEU A 458 -52.70 19.38 38.58
C LEU A 458 -51.57 18.35 38.76
N ASP A 459 -50.37 18.83 39.11
CA ASP A 459 -49.23 17.98 39.40
C ASP A 459 -49.16 17.73 40.93
N GLU A 460 -49.28 16.47 41.34
CA GLU A 460 -49.27 16.10 42.76
C GLU A 460 -47.94 16.46 43.44
N THR A 461 -46.83 16.41 42.70
CA THR A 461 -45.49 16.72 43.22
C THR A 461 -45.35 18.22 43.47
N LEU A 462 -45.73 19.06 42.51
CA LEU A 462 -45.70 20.52 42.66
C LEU A 462 -46.68 21.01 43.73
N THR A 463 -47.84 20.36 43.84
CA THR A 463 -48.81 20.60 44.91
C THR A 463 -48.19 20.28 46.28
N ALA A 464 -47.58 19.11 46.45
CA ALA A 464 -46.90 18.70 47.68
C ALA A 464 -45.68 19.57 48.05
N LEU A 465 -44.96 20.11 47.07
CA LEU A 465 -43.80 21.00 47.27
C LEU A 465 -44.23 22.41 47.73
N SER A 466 -45.36 22.92 47.22
CA SER A 466 -45.78 24.33 47.35
C SER A 466 -46.02 24.87 48.78
N GLY A 467 -46.04 23.99 49.79
CA GLY A 467 -46.20 24.35 51.21
C GLY A 467 -45.09 23.86 52.15
N LYS A 468 -43.97 23.35 51.62
CA LYS A 468 -42.88 22.77 52.43
C LYS A 468 -41.78 23.79 52.74
N SER A 469 -41.26 23.74 53.97
CA SER A 469 -40.00 24.43 54.33
C SER A 469 -38.79 23.73 53.72
N VAL A 470 -37.60 24.37 53.76
CA VAL A 470 -36.35 23.81 53.21
C VAL A 470 -36.04 22.42 53.79
N ASP A 471 -36.17 22.22 55.10
CA ASP A 471 -35.98 20.90 55.72
C ASP A 471 -37.04 19.88 55.24
N GLY A 472 -38.32 20.29 55.18
CA GLY A 472 -39.40 19.45 54.67
C GLY A 472 -39.27 19.11 53.18
N LEU A 473 -38.55 19.92 52.41
CA LEU A 473 -38.16 19.65 51.02
C LEU A 473 -37.10 18.54 50.97
N ILE A 474 -36.03 18.68 51.75
CA ILE A 474 -34.91 17.72 51.82
C ILE A 474 -35.39 16.33 52.27
N GLU A 475 -36.36 16.28 53.18
CA GLU A 475 -37.03 15.04 53.60
C GLU A 475 -37.91 14.46 52.48
N TYR A 476 -38.72 15.29 51.81
CA TYR A 476 -39.61 14.86 50.72
C TYR A 476 -38.87 14.26 49.52
N VAL A 477 -37.68 14.77 49.18
CA VAL A 477 -36.82 14.19 48.12
C VAL A 477 -35.86 13.12 48.61
N GLY A 478 -35.97 12.65 49.86
CA GLY A 478 -35.18 11.55 50.41
C GLY A 478 -33.68 11.84 50.65
N LEU A 479 -33.23 13.09 50.46
CA LEU A 479 -31.80 13.43 50.49
C LEU A 479 -31.17 13.47 51.90
N ARG A 480 -31.95 13.29 52.97
CA ARG A 480 -31.44 13.36 54.36
C ARG A 480 -30.35 12.31 54.63
N GLU A 481 -30.54 11.07 54.17
CA GLU A 481 -29.56 10.01 54.34
C GLU A 481 -28.31 10.24 53.47
N THR A 482 -28.50 10.71 52.23
CA THR A 482 -27.42 11.12 51.33
C THR A 482 -26.55 12.24 51.92
N ILE A 483 -27.15 13.25 52.55
CA ILE A 483 -26.44 14.34 53.23
C ILE A 483 -25.62 13.81 54.42
N ASN A 484 -26.18 12.89 55.20
CA ASN A 484 -25.49 12.29 56.35
C ASN A 484 -24.29 11.42 55.93
N LEU A 485 -24.43 10.66 54.83
CA LEU A 485 -23.34 9.87 54.24
C LEU A 485 -22.26 10.76 53.59
N ALA A 486 -22.68 11.80 52.87
CA ALA A 486 -21.77 12.76 52.23
C ALA A 486 -20.87 13.50 53.25
N LYS A 487 -21.41 13.76 54.46
CA LYS A 487 -20.70 14.45 55.55
C LYS A 487 -19.40 13.77 56.03
N ASN A 488 -19.17 12.50 55.68
CA ASN A 488 -17.97 11.72 56.04
C ASN A 488 -17.39 10.93 54.85
N ALA A 489 -17.71 11.28 53.60
CA ALA A 489 -17.42 10.45 52.43
C ALA A 489 -15.91 10.23 52.12
N VAL A 490 -15.02 11.07 52.66
CA VAL A 490 -13.56 10.85 52.66
C VAL A 490 -13.08 10.67 54.11
N PRO A 491 -12.83 9.42 54.55
CA PRO A 491 -12.23 9.20 55.86
C PRO A 491 -10.82 9.78 55.93
N ALA A 492 -10.52 10.55 56.99
CA ALA A 492 -9.21 11.20 57.20
C ALA A 492 -8.00 10.23 57.29
N THR A 493 -8.26 8.92 57.32
CA THR A 493 -7.27 7.85 57.26
C THR A 493 -6.82 7.48 55.84
N ARG A 494 -7.52 7.93 54.79
CA ARG A 494 -7.09 7.69 53.40
C ARG A 494 -5.89 8.58 53.05
N ARG A 495 -4.90 7.97 52.39
CA ARG A 495 -3.63 8.61 52.01
C ARG A 495 -3.31 8.33 50.54
N VAL A 496 -2.71 9.30 49.86
CA VAL A 496 -2.04 9.10 48.57
C VAL A 496 -0.55 9.32 48.81
N ASN A 497 0.29 8.32 48.51
CA ASN A 497 1.73 8.34 48.81
C ASN A 497 2.06 8.87 50.22
N ASN A 498 1.42 8.31 51.25
CA ASN A 498 1.50 8.73 52.65
C ASN A 498 1.00 10.15 53.01
N LYS A 499 0.56 10.98 52.06
CA LYS A 499 -0.11 12.27 52.32
C LYS A 499 -1.59 12.05 52.67
N PRO A 500 -2.11 12.49 53.83
CA PRO A 500 -3.53 12.32 54.19
C PRO A 500 -4.45 13.23 53.35
N LEU A 501 -5.63 12.74 52.99
CA LEU A 501 -6.66 13.49 52.26
C LEU A 501 -7.50 14.36 53.22
N SER A 502 -6.88 15.39 53.80
CA SER A 502 -7.51 16.34 54.73
C SER A 502 -7.83 17.72 54.12
N GLY A 503 -7.62 17.86 52.81
CA GLY A 503 -7.79 19.10 52.04
C GLY A 503 -7.23 18.91 50.63
N ASP A 504 -7.05 20.01 49.88
CA ASP A 504 -6.39 19.97 48.57
C ASP A 504 -4.95 19.45 48.70
N ILE A 505 -4.57 18.49 47.85
CA ILE A 505 -3.24 17.89 47.85
C ILE A 505 -2.52 18.15 46.52
N THR A 506 -1.34 18.76 46.59
CA THR A 506 -0.43 18.83 45.44
C THR A 506 0.29 17.49 45.28
N LEU A 507 0.00 16.81 44.18
CA LEU A 507 0.70 15.60 43.73
C LEU A 507 1.87 16.00 42.84
N SER A 508 3.07 15.57 43.21
CA SER A 508 4.22 15.54 42.31
C SER A 508 4.16 14.27 41.45
N ALA A 509 4.90 14.22 40.33
CA ALA A 509 5.02 13.00 39.53
C ALA A 509 5.53 11.80 40.37
N ALA A 510 6.43 12.05 41.33
CA ALA A 510 6.92 11.06 42.27
C ALA A 510 5.81 10.47 43.18
N ASP A 511 4.79 11.26 43.55
CA ASP A 511 3.67 10.78 44.38
C ASP A 511 2.77 9.76 43.66
N VAL A 512 2.85 9.67 42.34
CA VAL A 512 2.06 8.74 41.51
C VAL A 512 2.94 7.79 40.70
N ARG A 513 4.26 7.75 40.98
CA ARG A 513 5.27 6.97 40.24
C ARG A 513 5.32 7.30 38.73
N ALA A 514 4.95 8.52 38.36
CA ALA A 514 5.12 9.05 37.02
C ALA A 514 6.48 9.73 36.86
N ILE A 515 6.92 9.89 35.61
CA ILE A 515 8.06 10.75 35.25
C ILE A 515 7.57 12.20 35.22
N SER A 516 8.38 13.15 35.70
CA SER A 516 8.04 14.57 35.68
C SER A 516 7.89 15.10 34.26
N ALA A 517 6.93 16.01 34.05
CA ALA A 517 6.82 16.79 32.81
C ALA A 517 7.91 17.87 32.70
N ASP A 518 8.63 18.15 33.79
CA ASP A 518 9.81 19.02 33.85
C ASP A 518 11.10 18.19 33.81
N ALA A 519 12.15 18.72 33.17
CA ALA A 519 13.45 18.08 33.11
C ALA A 519 14.10 18.04 34.51
N VAL A 520 14.77 16.93 34.83
CA VAL A 520 15.51 16.74 36.08
C VAL A 520 16.78 17.61 36.13
N GLY A 521 17.29 17.99 34.96
CA GLY A 521 18.35 18.98 34.80
C GLY A 521 18.63 19.30 33.33
N GLU A 522 19.62 20.14 33.10
CA GLU A 522 20.06 20.59 31.77
C GLU A 522 21.57 20.36 31.59
N ILE A 523 21.97 19.83 30.44
CA ILE A 523 23.37 19.71 30.02
C ILE A 523 23.68 20.87 29.08
N THR A 524 24.70 21.65 29.44
CA THR A 524 25.16 22.85 28.73
C THR A 524 26.66 22.74 28.37
N ASP A 525 27.19 23.75 27.70
CA ASP A 525 28.60 23.85 27.34
C ASP A 525 29.53 23.71 28.56
N ASN A 526 30.67 23.05 28.37
CA ASN A 526 31.69 22.72 29.39
C ASN A 526 31.22 21.72 30.48
N SER A 527 30.06 21.09 30.31
CA SER A 527 29.61 19.96 31.13
C SER A 527 30.09 18.61 30.58
N THR A 528 29.60 17.51 31.16
CA THR A 528 29.67 16.15 30.60
C THR A 528 28.26 15.58 30.44
N MET A 529 28.05 14.64 29.52
CA MET A 529 26.80 13.86 29.47
C MET A 529 26.69 12.96 30.71
N ALA A 530 27.80 12.54 31.29
CA ALA A 530 27.86 11.85 32.58
C ALA A 530 27.33 12.70 33.76
N SER A 531 27.29 14.03 33.66
CA SER A 531 26.78 14.91 34.73
C SER A 531 25.29 14.69 35.04
N ALA A 532 24.55 14.09 34.10
CA ALA A 532 23.17 13.65 34.31
C ALA A 532 23.12 12.39 35.20
N ASN A 533 23.39 12.61 36.49
CA ASN A 533 23.55 11.61 37.54
C ASN A 533 22.29 11.38 38.38
N THR A 534 21.12 11.79 37.89
CA THR A 534 19.83 11.59 38.56
C THR A 534 18.82 10.99 37.56
N PRO A 535 18.13 9.89 37.88
CA PRO A 535 17.16 9.26 36.98
C PRO A 535 16.00 10.19 36.58
N GLY A 536 15.57 10.08 35.34
CA GLY A 536 14.55 10.91 34.71
C GLY A 536 15.01 11.42 33.34
N TRP A 537 14.33 12.43 32.80
CA TRP A 537 14.70 13.04 31.53
C TRP A 537 15.43 14.37 31.75
N TRP A 538 16.44 14.62 30.93
CA TRP A 538 17.30 15.79 30.97
C TRP A 538 17.20 16.54 29.64
N ARG A 539 17.24 17.87 29.69
CA ARG A 539 17.40 18.68 28.48
C ARG A 539 18.88 18.73 28.10
N VAL A 540 19.18 18.65 26.80
CA VAL A 540 20.54 18.86 26.28
C VAL A 540 20.50 20.13 25.42
N ALA A 541 21.13 21.18 25.94
CA ALA A 541 21.16 22.53 25.38
C ALA A 541 22.60 22.98 25.13
N VAL A 542 23.39 22.07 24.53
CA VAL A 542 24.80 22.28 24.24
C VAL A 542 24.92 23.11 22.96
N SER A 543 25.48 24.31 23.06
CA SER A 543 25.70 25.23 21.94
C SER A 543 27.02 24.94 21.23
N ASN A 544 28.02 24.39 21.94
CA ASN A 544 29.27 23.90 21.38
C ASN A 544 29.62 22.50 21.91
N SER A 545 29.34 21.47 21.12
CA SER A 545 29.57 20.06 21.47
C SER A 545 31.02 19.68 21.75
N ASP A 546 32.00 20.47 21.27
CA ASP A 546 33.42 20.20 21.53
C ASP A 546 33.82 20.55 22.97
N THR A 547 33.01 21.34 23.67
CA THR A 547 33.20 21.63 25.11
C THR A 547 32.72 20.50 26.01
N VAL A 548 31.95 19.54 25.48
CA VAL A 548 31.41 18.40 26.23
C VAL A 548 32.22 17.16 25.88
N THR A 549 33.15 16.78 26.77
CA THR A 549 34.24 15.84 26.45
C THR A 549 33.75 14.44 26.08
N ASP A 550 32.66 13.97 26.69
CA ASP A 550 32.03 12.67 26.43
C ASP A 550 30.79 12.76 25.53
N PHE A 551 30.65 13.84 24.73
CA PHE A 551 29.52 13.99 23.80
C PHE A 551 29.50 12.91 22.71
N PRO A 552 28.34 12.29 22.39
CA PRO A 552 28.20 11.27 21.35
C PRO A 552 28.83 11.68 20.01
N THR A 553 29.61 10.76 19.44
CA THR A 553 30.43 10.99 18.24
C THR A 553 30.25 9.83 17.27
N TYR A 554 29.88 10.12 16.03
CA TYR A 554 29.78 9.14 14.95
C TYR A 554 31.12 8.42 14.69
N PRO A 555 31.13 7.24 14.03
CA PRO A 555 32.35 6.49 13.75
C PRO A 555 33.42 7.25 12.95
N ASP A 556 33.04 8.30 12.20
CA ASP A 556 33.93 9.18 11.44
C ASP A 556 34.58 10.30 12.28
N GLY A 557 34.22 10.42 13.56
CA GLY A 557 34.70 11.46 14.46
C GLY A 557 33.82 12.72 14.53
N SER A 558 32.73 12.81 13.76
CA SER A 558 31.80 13.95 13.83
C SER A 558 30.83 13.84 15.01
N LYS A 559 30.54 14.96 15.68
CA LYS A 559 29.59 14.99 16.81
C LYS A 559 28.14 14.82 16.32
N LEU A 560 27.29 14.20 17.16
CA LEU A 560 25.84 14.26 16.95
C LEU A 560 25.34 15.71 17.07
N TYR A 561 24.19 16.01 16.47
CA TYR A 561 23.55 17.31 16.64
C TYR A 561 23.30 17.60 18.12
N SER A 562 23.69 18.79 18.59
CA SER A 562 23.98 19.03 20.01
C SER A 562 22.77 19.35 20.89
N TYR A 563 21.63 19.71 20.30
CA TYR A 563 20.37 19.93 21.03
C TYR A 563 19.50 18.68 21.02
N GLY A 564 18.94 18.34 22.17
CA GLY A 564 18.14 17.13 22.34
C GLY A 564 17.58 16.95 23.74
N TYR A 565 17.17 15.73 24.03
CA TYR A 565 16.85 15.27 25.39
C TYR A 565 17.54 13.94 25.67
N MET A 566 17.80 13.66 26.95
CA MET A 566 18.42 12.41 27.37
C MET A 566 17.61 11.76 28.48
N LEU A 567 17.30 10.48 28.32
CA LEU A 567 16.71 9.66 29.37
C LEU A 567 17.83 9.00 30.17
N VAL A 568 17.75 9.11 31.50
CA VAL A 568 18.66 8.46 32.46
C VAL A 568 17.86 7.52 33.34
N GLU A 569 18.31 6.27 33.43
CA GLU A 569 17.74 5.25 34.32
C GLU A 569 18.84 4.65 35.21
N LYS A 570 18.49 4.28 36.44
CA LYS A 570 19.37 3.57 37.36
C LYS A 570 18.70 2.32 37.90
N ILE A 571 19.33 1.17 37.70
CA ILE A 571 18.88 -0.14 38.21
C ILE A 571 20.00 -0.74 39.06
N GLY A 572 19.89 -0.64 40.38
CA GLY A 572 20.97 -1.00 41.30
C GLY A 572 22.20 -0.11 41.08
N GLU A 573 23.32 -0.71 40.67
CA GLU A 573 24.54 0.01 40.29
C GLU A 573 24.66 0.25 38.78
N VAL A 574 23.69 -0.18 37.96
CA VAL A 574 23.72 0.03 36.51
C VAL A 574 23.10 1.38 36.16
N TRP A 575 23.80 2.16 35.36
CA TRP A 575 23.32 3.40 34.76
C TRP A 575 23.08 3.21 33.27
N PHE A 576 21.91 3.62 32.80
CA PHE A 576 21.59 3.73 31.38
C PHE A 576 21.39 5.19 31.02
N GLN A 577 22.03 5.64 29.95
CA GLN A 577 21.84 6.96 29.37
C GLN A 577 21.47 6.81 27.90
N HIS A 578 20.36 7.41 27.48
CA HIS A 578 19.86 7.35 26.10
C HIS A 578 19.59 8.77 25.60
N TYR A 579 20.47 9.27 24.76
CA TYR A 579 20.40 10.58 24.15
C TYR A 579 19.64 10.54 22.81
N TYR A 580 18.67 11.44 22.68
CA TYR A 580 17.87 11.68 21.49
C TYR A 580 18.20 13.09 20.98
N ALA A 581 19.00 13.19 19.93
CA ALA A 581 19.26 14.46 19.26
C ALA A 581 18.01 14.91 18.49
N HIS A 582 17.70 16.21 18.48
CA HIS A 582 16.52 16.74 17.77
C HIS A 582 16.51 16.45 16.26
N MET A 583 17.66 16.18 15.65
CA MET A 583 17.77 15.73 14.25
C MET A 583 17.60 14.21 14.05
N GLY A 584 17.10 13.49 15.05
CA GLY A 584 16.70 12.07 14.95
C GLY A 584 17.81 11.03 15.19
N ALA A 585 19.03 11.46 15.50
CA ALA A 585 20.12 10.56 15.88
C ALA A 585 19.96 10.11 17.34
N ASN A 586 20.13 8.80 17.59
CA ASN A 586 19.99 8.19 18.91
C ASN A 586 21.33 7.59 19.36
N ALA A 587 21.73 7.87 20.59
CA ALA A 587 22.95 7.35 21.20
C ALA A 587 22.67 6.77 22.59
N LYS A 588 23.22 5.60 22.88
CA LYS A 588 23.01 4.85 24.14
C LYS A 588 24.35 4.56 24.81
N ARG A 589 24.42 4.71 26.13
CA ARG A 589 25.57 4.30 26.94
C ARG A 589 25.08 3.58 28.20
N GLN A 590 25.82 2.56 28.62
CA GLN A 590 25.56 1.81 29.84
C GLN A 590 26.86 1.66 30.64
N ASP A 591 26.85 2.08 31.90
CA ASP A 591 27.98 1.99 32.82
C ASP A 591 27.55 1.43 34.18
N TRP A 592 28.52 1.15 35.04
CA TRP A 592 28.33 0.62 36.40
C TRP A 592 28.99 1.53 37.43
N GLY A 593 28.35 1.73 38.57
CA GLY A 593 28.92 2.41 39.74
C GLY A 593 27.91 3.23 40.55
N THR A 594 28.42 3.96 41.54
CA THR A 594 27.61 4.89 42.34
C THR A 594 27.04 6.04 41.52
N GLU A 595 27.78 6.49 40.50
CA GLU A 595 27.47 7.59 39.56
C GLU A 595 27.72 7.14 38.10
N PRO A 596 27.13 7.79 37.08
CA PRO A 596 27.48 7.56 35.69
C PRO A 596 28.96 7.90 35.45
N ASN A 597 29.61 7.14 34.59
CA ASN A 597 30.98 7.42 34.17
C ASN A 597 31.11 7.26 32.65
N THR A 598 32.33 7.34 32.13
CA THR A 598 32.60 7.35 30.67
C THR A 598 33.45 6.15 30.26
N SER A 599 33.41 5.05 31.02
CA SER A 599 34.26 3.87 30.77
C SER A 599 33.83 3.11 29.51
N ARG A 600 32.56 3.21 29.11
CA ARG A 600 32.07 2.70 27.83
C ARG A 600 31.80 3.83 26.83
N PRO A 601 32.06 3.60 25.53
CA PRO A 601 31.69 4.55 24.48
C PRO A 601 30.18 4.57 24.27
N TRP A 602 29.70 5.61 23.60
CA TRP A 602 28.32 5.67 23.09
C TRP A 602 28.14 4.71 21.92
N ILE A 603 27.05 3.94 21.96
CA ILE A 603 26.52 3.16 20.84
C ILE A 603 25.53 4.04 20.10
N ILE A 604 25.75 4.33 18.82
CA ILE A 604 24.88 5.17 18.00
C ILE A 604 24.09 4.29 17.04
N ASP A 605 22.78 4.47 17.00
CA ASP A 605 21.91 3.73 16.08
C ASP A 605 22.16 4.19 14.63
N TYR A 606 22.22 3.23 13.70
CA TYR A 606 22.31 3.55 12.27
C TYR A 606 21.09 4.36 11.80
N ASN A 607 21.35 5.38 11.00
CA ASN A 607 20.37 6.35 10.51
C ASN A 607 20.81 6.92 9.14
N THR A 608 20.13 7.94 8.61
CA THR A 608 20.45 8.50 7.28
C THR A 608 21.80 9.21 7.19
N ALA A 609 22.32 9.77 8.29
CA ALA A 609 23.65 10.39 8.36
C ALA A 609 24.76 9.35 8.64
N ASN A 610 24.48 8.37 9.51
CA ASN A 610 25.35 7.23 9.79
C ASN A 610 24.67 5.94 9.36
N LYS A 611 24.72 5.62 8.06
CA LYS A 611 24.30 4.33 7.52
C LYS A 611 25.55 3.49 7.20
N PRO A 612 25.51 2.15 7.36
CA PRO A 612 26.63 1.33 6.94
C PRO A 612 26.86 1.49 5.44
N SER A 613 28.13 1.59 5.03
CA SER A 613 28.53 1.47 3.63
C SER A 613 28.37 0.03 3.17
N ALA A 614 28.44 -0.20 1.84
CA ALA A 614 28.45 -1.55 1.31
C ALA A 614 29.62 -2.39 1.87
N GLY A 615 30.78 -1.76 2.12
CA GLY A 615 31.94 -2.41 2.73
C GLY A 615 31.68 -2.88 4.16
N ASP A 616 30.97 -2.09 4.97
CA ASP A 616 30.68 -2.41 6.38
C ASP A 616 29.75 -3.63 6.54
N VAL A 617 28.99 -3.97 5.49
CA VAL A 617 28.10 -5.16 5.45
C VAL A 617 28.60 -6.25 4.49
N GLY A 618 29.81 -6.13 3.96
CA GLY A 618 30.40 -7.12 3.02
C GLY A 618 29.71 -7.18 1.65
N ALA A 619 28.93 -6.17 1.28
CA ALA A 619 28.24 -6.07 0.00
C ALA A 619 29.04 -5.28 -1.06
N LEU A 620 28.64 -5.43 -2.32
CA LEU A 620 29.13 -4.57 -3.40
C LEU A 620 28.38 -3.23 -3.43
N PRO A 621 29.05 -2.09 -3.74
CA PRO A 621 28.37 -0.82 -4.00
C PRO A 621 27.42 -0.88 -5.19
N ILE A 622 26.32 -0.12 -5.15
CA ILE A 622 25.35 -0.01 -6.25
C ILE A 622 25.93 0.57 -7.55
N THR A 623 27.05 1.29 -7.44
CA THR A 623 27.84 1.84 -8.57
C THR A 623 28.70 0.77 -9.27
N GLY A 624 28.59 -0.49 -8.85
CA GLY A 624 29.54 -1.55 -9.16
C GLY A 624 30.75 -1.50 -8.22
N GLY A 625 31.45 -2.63 -8.14
CA GLY A 625 32.65 -2.82 -7.35
C GLY A 625 33.43 -4.06 -7.83
N ARG A 626 34.62 -4.26 -7.27
CA ARG A 626 35.48 -5.40 -7.61
C ARG A 626 35.28 -6.52 -6.59
N LEU A 627 34.75 -7.66 -7.04
CA LEU A 627 34.89 -8.92 -6.31
C LEU A 627 36.35 -9.36 -6.37
N ASN A 628 37.00 -9.44 -5.21
CA ASN A 628 38.37 -9.94 -5.07
C ASN A 628 38.43 -11.43 -4.70
N GLY A 629 37.35 -12.16 -4.98
CA GLY A 629 37.17 -13.57 -4.67
C GLY A 629 36.16 -14.21 -5.62
N SER A 630 35.89 -15.49 -5.37
CA SER A 630 35.04 -16.30 -6.21
C SER A 630 33.54 -16.06 -5.94
N LEU A 631 32.70 -16.22 -6.97
CA LEU A 631 31.24 -16.08 -6.88
C LEU A 631 30.57 -17.46 -7.01
N GLY A 632 29.71 -17.81 -6.07
CA GLY A 632 28.90 -19.02 -6.13
C GLY A 632 27.43 -18.69 -6.40
N ILE A 633 26.80 -19.42 -7.33
CA ILE A 633 25.37 -19.26 -7.66
C ILE A 633 24.65 -20.55 -7.27
N GLY A 634 23.90 -20.48 -6.17
CA GLY A 634 23.16 -21.61 -5.57
C GLY A 634 23.98 -22.50 -4.61
N THR A 635 25.25 -22.16 -4.38
CA THR A 635 26.25 -22.99 -3.69
C THR A 635 27.51 -22.16 -3.40
N ASP A 636 28.38 -22.61 -2.49
CA ASP A 636 29.71 -22.04 -2.29
C ASP A 636 30.61 -22.30 -3.52
N ASN A 637 31.58 -21.43 -3.78
CA ASN A 637 32.50 -21.61 -4.91
C ASN A 637 33.85 -22.23 -4.47
N ALA A 638 34.04 -23.51 -4.83
CA ALA A 638 35.28 -24.26 -4.64
C ALA A 638 36.24 -24.23 -5.84
N LEU A 639 35.82 -23.77 -7.03
CA LEU A 639 36.76 -23.46 -8.14
C LEU A 639 37.83 -22.44 -7.71
N GLY A 640 37.47 -21.49 -6.86
CA GLY A 640 38.36 -20.47 -6.30
C GLY A 640 38.92 -19.49 -7.33
N GLY A 641 39.74 -18.55 -6.85
CA GLY A 641 40.25 -17.44 -7.66
C GLY A 641 39.13 -16.56 -8.23
N ASN A 642 39.36 -15.97 -9.40
CA ASN A 642 38.34 -15.19 -10.11
C ASN A 642 37.46 -16.14 -10.95
N SER A 643 36.42 -16.71 -10.33
CA SER A 643 35.53 -17.69 -10.95
C SER A 643 34.06 -17.50 -10.57
N ILE A 644 33.18 -18.08 -11.37
CA ILE A 644 31.73 -18.19 -11.14
C ILE A 644 31.36 -19.67 -11.24
N VAL A 645 30.72 -20.25 -10.22
CA VAL A 645 30.15 -21.62 -10.28
C VAL A 645 28.63 -21.62 -10.30
N LEU A 646 28.05 -22.68 -10.85
CA LEU A 646 26.63 -22.79 -11.17
C LEU A 646 26.06 -24.14 -10.68
N GLY A 647 25.26 -24.10 -9.61
CA GLY A 647 24.47 -25.26 -9.14
C GLY A 647 25.25 -26.28 -8.29
N ASP A 648 26.51 -26.57 -8.63
CA ASP A 648 27.48 -27.27 -7.77
C ASP A 648 28.67 -26.35 -7.43
N ASN A 649 29.54 -26.77 -6.52
CA ASN A 649 30.64 -25.93 -6.05
C ASN A 649 31.87 -25.90 -6.98
N ASP A 650 31.91 -26.67 -8.07
CA ASP A 650 33.12 -26.88 -8.87
C ASP A 650 32.93 -26.94 -10.40
N THR A 651 31.74 -26.62 -10.91
CA THR A 651 31.39 -26.45 -12.33
C THR A 651 31.05 -24.99 -12.64
N GLY A 652 31.64 -24.42 -13.69
CA GLY A 652 31.42 -23.02 -14.07
C GLY A 652 32.50 -22.43 -14.97
N ILE A 653 32.82 -21.15 -14.76
CA ILE A 653 33.83 -20.40 -15.55
C ILE A 653 34.86 -19.74 -14.65
N LYS A 654 36.10 -19.64 -15.12
CA LYS A 654 37.23 -19.12 -14.32
C LYS A 654 38.25 -18.41 -15.20
N TRP A 655 38.71 -17.24 -14.77
CA TRP A 655 39.83 -16.55 -15.40
C TRP A 655 41.09 -17.42 -15.31
N HIS A 656 41.76 -17.65 -16.44
CA HIS A 656 42.87 -18.60 -16.53
C HIS A 656 44.23 -17.91 -16.72
N SER A 657 44.27 -16.89 -17.59
CA SER A 657 45.39 -15.99 -17.82
C SER A 657 44.89 -14.73 -18.54
N ASP A 658 45.77 -13.78 -18.83
CA ASP A 658 45.39 -12.62 -19.66
C ASP A 658 44.83 -13.09 -21.01
N GLY A 659 43.70 -12.51 -21.42
CA GLY A 659 42.94 -12.91 -22.60
C GLY A 659 42.29 -14.31 -22.58
N VAL A 660 42.35 -15.09 -21.49
CA VAL A 660 41.86 -16.50 -21.46
C VAL A 660 40.79 -16.75 -20.40
N LEU A 661 39.61 -17.19 -20.84
CA LEU A 661 38.50 -17.64 -19.99
C LEU A 661 38.39 -19.17 -20.02
N GLY A 662 38.62 -19.84 -18.90
CA GLY A 662 38.45 -21.28 -18.74
C GLY A 662 37.00 -21.68 -18.46
N LEU A 663 36.58 -22.80 -19.06
CA LEU A 663 35.33 -23.50 -18.84
C LEU A 663 35.62 -24.74 -18.00
N TYR A 664 34.97 -24.88 -16.85
CA TYR A 664 35.23 -25.93 -15.87
C TYR A 664 33.99 -26.78 -15.59
N ALA A 665 34.20 -28.07 -15.36
CA ALA A 665 33.19 -28.98 -14.80
C ALA A 665 33.88 -29.93 -13.82
N ASN A 666 33.27 -30.16 -12.64
CA ASN A 666 33.82 -31.03 -11.59
C ASN A 666 35.32 -30.73 -11.31
N ASN A 667 35.64 -29.45 -11.12
CA ASN A 667 36.99 -28.89 -10.90
C ASN A 667 38.03 -29.12 -12.03
N ALA A 668 37.62 -29.59 -13.21
CA ALA A 668 38.49 -29.85 -14.36
C ALA A 668 38.24 -28.87 -15.52
N LEU A 669 39.31 -28.41 -16.18
CA LEU A 669 39.21 -27.57 -17.39
C LEU A 669 38.73 -28.42 -18.57
N VAL A 670 37.50 -28.21 -19.02
CA VAL A 670 36.89 -28.91 -20.17
C VAL A 670 37.05 -28.14 -21.48
N GLY A 671 37.35 -26.85 -21.41
CA GLY A 671 37.72 -26.02 -22.54
C GLY A 671 38.11 -24.62 -22.11
N TYR A 672 38.56 -23.80 -23.04
CA TYR A 672 38.87 -22.39 -22.80
C TYR A 672 38.60 -21.55 -24.04
N ILE A 673 38.39 -20.26 -23.83
CA ILE A 673 38.20 -19.27 -24.89
C ILE A 673 39.37 -18.29 -24.80
N ASP A 674 40.07 -18.11 -25.92
CA ASP A 674 41.11 -17.09 -26.08
C ASP A 674 40.95 -16.34 -27.42
N ASN A 675 41.89 -15.46 -27.76
CA ASN A 675 41.90 -14.72 -29.03
C ASN A 675 42.07 -15.62 -30.28
N SER A 676 42.38 -16.91 -30.08
CA SER A 676 42.51 -17.96 -31.10
C SER A 676 41.31 -18.92 -31.10
N TRP A 677 40.15 -18.48 -30.57
CA TRP A 677 38.82 -19.14 -30.53
C TRP A 677 38.55 -20.04 -29.31
N LEU A 678 37.49 -20.86 -29.40
CA LEU A 678 37.09 -21.86 -28.41
C LEU A 678 37.93 -23.13 -28.62
N HIS A 679 38.69 -23.48 -27.60
CA HIS A 679 39.47 -24.72 -27.52
C HIS A 679 38.76 -25.67 -26.57
N MET A 680 38.37 -26.84 -27.08
CA MET A 680 37.78 -27.88 -26.23
C MET A 680 38.88 -28.85 -25.82
N SER A 681 39.14 -28.91 -24.51
CA SER A 681 40.23 -29.71 -23.91
C SER A 681 39.82 -31.16 -23.69
N VAL A 682 38.54 -31.47 -23.85
CA VAL A 682 37.96 -32.82 -23.75
C VAL A 682 36.92 -33.03 -24.86
N ASP A 683 36.61 -34.29 -25.13
CA ASP A 683 35.60 -34.71 -26.11
C ASP A 683 34.22 -34.11 -25.82
N VAL A 684 33.56 -33.52 -26.83
CA VAL A 684 32.15 -33.09 -26.76
C VAL A 684 31.24 -34.31 -26.89
N LEU A 685 31.22 -35.15 -25.86
CA LEU A 685 30.53 -36.43 -25.86
C LEU A 685 29.02 -36.28 -25.62
N THR A 686 28.27 -36.49 -26.68
CA THR A 686 26.96 -37.17 -26.60
C THR A 686 27.06 -38.47 -27.40
N ASN A 687 26.63 -39.58 -26.78
CA ASN A 687 26.46 -40.89 -27.43
C ASN A 687 27.71 -41.47 -28.15
N GLY A 688 28.91 -41.31 -27.59
CA GLY A 688 30.08 -42.11 -27.95
C GLY A 688 30.84 -41.72 -29.23
N ILE A 689 30.72 -40.47 -29.69
CA ILE A 689 31.42 -39.95 -30.87
C ILE A 689 32.22 -38.69 -30.51
N LEU A 690 33.51 -38.65 -30.87
CA LEU A 690 34.31 -37.43 -30.81
C LEU A 690 33.87 -36.45 -31.91
N ARG A 691 33.16 -35.39 -31.53
CA ARG A 691 32.92 -34.21 -32.37
C ARG A 691 33.91 -33.10 -32.00
N ALA A 692 35.04 -33.06 -32.70
CA ALA A 692 35.90 -31.88 -32.72
C ALA A 692 35.61 -31.07 -33.98
N GLY A 693 35.14 -29.82 -33.80
CA GLY A 693 34.75 -28.91 -34.88
C GLY A 693 33.25 -28.91 -35.21
N ASN A 694 32.79 -27.80 -35.80
CA ASN A 694 31.38 -27.56 -36.16
C ASN A 694 30.99 -28.07 -37.56
N GLY A 695 31.96 -28.42 -38.40
CA GLY A 695 31.70 -29.04 -39.70
C GLY A 695 31.38 -30.53 -39.55
N LYS A 696 30.84 -31.14 -40.61
CA LYS A 696 30.86 -32.61 -40.78
C LYS A 696 32.28 -33.08 -41.13
N THR A 697 33.30 -32.46 -40.55
CA THR A 697 34.69 -32.41 -41.02
C THR A 697 35.58 -32.42 -39.78
N LEU A 698 36.26 -33.54 -39.54
CA LEU A 698 37.38 -33.62 -38.60
C LEU A 698 38.66 -33.41 -39.40
N THR A 699 39.25 -32.22 -39.30
CA THR A 699 40.50 -31.87 -39.99
C THR A 699 41.66 -31.84 -39.00
N LEU A 700 42.72 -32.59 -39.32
CA LEU A 700 44.02 -32.56 -38.66
C LEU A 700 44.99 -31.86 -39.61
N SER A 701 45.52 -30.69 -39.24
CA SER A 701 46.46 -29.92 -40.06
C SER A 701 47.77 -29.63 -39.33
N SER A 702 48.84 -29.43 -40.09
CA SER A 702 50.17 -29.07 -39.57
C SER A 702 50.63 -27.74 -40.16
N GLY A 703 50.72 -26.71 -39.31
CA GLY A 703 50.79 -25.30 -39.71
C GLY A 703 52.12 -24.57 -39.51
N ASN A 704 53.25 -25.29 -39.35
CA ASN A 704 54.46 -24.70 -38.76
C ASN A 704 55.57 -24.29 -39.77
N ASN A 705 56.21 -25.26 -40.43
CA ASN A 705 57.40 -25.03 -41.28
C ASN A 705 57.21 -25.50 -42.72
N SER A 706 56.02 -25.97 -43.10
CA SER A 706 55.74 -26.36 -44.47
C SER A 706 55.47 -25.13 -45.33
N ALA A 707 55.92 -25.12 -46.59
CA ALA A 707 55.57 -24.06 -47.54
C ALA A 707 54.08 -24.10 -47.94
N MET A 708 53.41 -25.25 -47.70
CA MET A 708 52.00 -25.50 -47.91
C MET A 708 51.50 -26.40 -46.78
N ASN A 709 50.47 -25.98 -46.05
CA ASN A 709 49.97 -26.70 -44.88
C ASN A 709 49.18 -27.92 -45.31
N ALA A 710 49.62 -29.11 -44.92
CA ALA A 710 48.89 -30.34 -45.20
C ALA A 710 47.73 -30.53 -44.20
N GLY A 711 46.56 -30.91 -44.70
CA GLY A 711 45.36 -31.23 -43.95
C GLY A 711 44.85 -32.63 -44.27
N PHE A 712 44.69 -33.47 -43.25
CA PHE A 712 43.95 -34.73 -43.33
C PHE A 712 42.54 -34.51 -42.81
N SER A 713 41.53 -34.73 -43.65
CA SER A 713 40.14 -34.42 -43.35
C SER A 713 39.24 -35.65 -43.52
N LEU A 714 38.58 -36.07 -42.44
CA LEU A 714 37.42 -36.96 -42.50
C LEU A 714 36.19 -36.07 -42.64
N TRP A 715 35.57 -36.05 -43.83
CA TRP A 715 34.43 -35.18 -44.12
C TRP A 715 33.33 -35.81 -44.97
N GLY A 716 32.22 -35.11 -45.19
CA GLY A 716 31.19 -35.54 -46.13
C GLY A 716 30.16 -34.45 -46.42
N ASN A 717 29.89 -34.19 -47.71
CA ASN A 717 28.87 -33.21 -48.12
C ASN A 717 27.45 -33.79 -48.19
N GLY A 718 27.32 -35.13 -48.20
CA GLY A 718 26.05 -35.84 -48.17
C GLY A 718 25.30 -35.91 -49.52
N THR A 719 25.84 -35.31 -50.58
CA THR A 719 25.26 -35.32 -51.94
C THR A 719 26.14 -36.13 -52.90
N ASP A 720 27.32 -35.61 -53.21
CA ASP A 720 28.22 -36.16 -54.23
C ASP A 720 29.32 -37.01 -53.60
N ARG A 721 29.75 -36.60 -52.39
CA ARG A 721 30.82 -37.19 -51.59
C ARG A 721 30.30 -37.47 -50.17
N PRO A 722 29.37 -38.44 -49.98
CA PRO A 722 28.71 -38.69 -48.69
C PRO A 722 29.63 -39.08 -47.53
N THR A 723 30.78 -39.69 -47.79
CA THR A 723 31.85 -39.87 -46.79
C THR A 723 33.19 -39.84 -47.50
N VAL A 724 34.12 -39.05 -46.98
CA VAL A 724 35.42 -38.73 -47.58
C VAL A 724 36.48 -38.81 -46.50
N ILE A 725 37.59 -39.45 -46.82
CA ILE A 725 38.84 -39.39 -46.08
C ILE A 725 39.86 -38.85 -47.07
N GLU A 726 40.27 -37.59 -46.90
CA GLU A 726 41.07 -36.84 -47.87
C GLU A 726 42.36 -36.33 -47.23
N LEU A 727 43.46 -36.45 -47.97
CA LEU A 727 44.68 -35.70 -47.72
C LEU A 727 44.79 -34.58 -48.76
N SER A 728 45.01 -33.37 -48.29
CA SER A 728 45.20 -32.17 -49.10
C SER A 728 46.32 -31.30 -48.55
N ASP A 729 46.73 -30.29 -49.31
CA ASP A 729 47.46 -29.13 -48.84
C ASP A 729 46.85 -27.83 -49.36
N ASP A 730 47.51 -26.69 -49.12
CA ASP A 730 47.10 -25.36 -49.59
C ASP A 730 46.96 -25.25 -51.14
N GLN A 731 47.44 -26.22 -51.93
CA GLN A 731 47.30 -26.27 -53.39
C GLN A 731 46.28 -27.30 -53.89
N GLY A 732 45.81 -28.23 -53.06
CA GLY A 732 44.69 -29.10 -53.38
C GLY A 732 44.76 -30.49 -52.76
N TRP A 733 43.86 -31.37 -53.20
CA TRP A 733 43.83 -32.77 -52.76
C TRP A 733 44.97 -33.58 -53.39
N HIS A 734 45.65 -34.37 -52.56
CA HIS A 734 46.67 -35.34 -52.96
C HIS A 734 46.03 -36.71 -53.23
N PHE A 735 45.18 -37.15 -52.30
CA PHE A 735 44.35 -38.33 -52.50
C PHE A 735 43.11 -38.27 -51.62
N TYR A 736 42.07 -38.98 -52.02
CA TYR A 736 40.93 -39.25 -51.15
C TYR A 736 40.41 -40.67 -51.34
N SER A 737 39.97 -41.27 -50.25
CA SER A 737 39.04 -42.38 -50.26
C SER A 737 37.64 -41.83 -50.04
N GLN A 738 36.69 -42.11 -50.92
CA GLN A 738 35.30 -41.68 -50.74
C GLN A 738 34.30 -42.79 -51.00
N ARG A 739 33.15 -42.67 -50.33
CA ARG A 739 31.92 -43.30 -50.79
C ARG A 739 31.33 -42.42 -51.88
N ARG A 740 31.12 -42.98 -53.07
CA ARG A 740 30.37 -42.35 -54.17
C ARG A 740 28.86 -42.47 -53.91
N GLN A 741 28.07 -41.66 -54.61
CA GLN A 741 26.60 -41.67 -54.49
C GLN A 741 25.95 -43.01 -54.92
N ASP A 742 26.59 -43.76 -55.82
CA ASP A 742 26.20 -45.12 -56.23
C ASP A 742 26.50 -46.20 -55.17
N GLY A 743 27.03 -45.81 -54.01
CA GLY A 743 27.47 -46.71 -52.94
C GLY A 743 28.81 -47.39 -53.21
N GLY A 744 29.49 -47.09 -54.32
CA GLY A 744 30.86 -47.50 -54.59
C GLY A 744 31.87 -46.89 -53.62
N ILE A 745 33.04 -47.52 -53.50
CA ILE A 745 34.22 -46.92 -52.85
C ILE A 745 35.18 -46.54 -53.96
N GLU A 746 35.64 -45.30 -53.92
CA GLU A 746 36.67 -44.76 -54.82
C GLU A 746 37.88 -44.36 -54.00
N LEU A 747 39.06 -44.78 -54.43
CA LEU A 747 40.34 -44.23 -54.00
C LEU A 747 40.94 -43.49 -55.18
N SER A 748 40.97 -42.16 -55.12
CA SER A 748 41.53 -41.30 -56.15
C SER A 748 42.83 -40.69 -55.66
N VAL A 749 43.85 -40.66 -56.53
CA VAL A 749 45.17 -40.08 -56.24
C VAL A 749 45.51 -39.09 -57.35
N ASN A 750 45.87 -37.87 -56.96
CA ASN A 750 46.31 -36.78 -57.82
C ASN A 750 47.83 -36.84 -57.99
N GLY A 751 48.31 -37.81 -58.76
CA GLY A 751 49.74 -38.02 -58.99
C GLY A 751 50.09 -39.49 -59.26
N ASN A 752 51.39 -39.78 -59.25
CA ASN A 752 51.89 -41.13 -59.53
C ASN A 752 51.75 -42.04 -58.30
N ILE A 753 51.09 -43.19 -58.47
CA ILE A 753 51.09 -44.26 -57.47
C ILE A 753 52.27 -45.21 -57.77
N TYR A 754 53.21 -45.30 -56.83
CA TYR A 754 54.32 -46.25 -56.88
C TYR A 754 54.10 -47.38 -55.86
N PRO A 755 53.38 -48.47 -56.20
CA PRO A 755 53.27 -49.61 -55.31
C PRO A 755 54.65 -50.27 -55.11
N ALA A 756 54.99 -50.61 -53.87
CA ALA A 756 56.25 -51.28 -53.52
C ALA A 756 56.37 -52.70 -54.12
N ASN A 757 55.25 -53.27 -54.57
CA ASN A 757 55.19 -54.52 -55.31
C ASN A 757 54.07 -54.43 -56.35
N TYR A 758 54.38 -54.73 -57.61
CA TYR A 758 53.42 -54.75 -58.72
C TYR A 758 52.91 -56.18 -59.06
N SER A 759 53.28 -57.23 -58.32
CA SER A 759 52.98 -58.63 -58.65
C SER A 759 51.50 -59.00 -58.71
N ASN A 760 50.61 -58.10 -58.28
CA ASN A 760 49.15 -58.22 -58.29
C ASN A 760 48.48 -57.51 -59.48
N PHE A 761 49.25 -56.86 -60.35
CA PHE A 761 48.74 -56.31 -61.62
C PHE A 761 48.82 -57.39 -62.73
N ASP A 762 48.03 -57.24 -63.80
CA ASP A 762 48.02 -58.18 -64.93
C ASP A 762 49.39 -58.21 -65.63
N ALA A 763 49.88 -59.41 -65.96
CA ALA A 763 51.18 -59.64 -66.60
C ALA A 763 51.40 -58.81 -67.89
N ARG A 764 50.33 -58.40 -68.58
CA ARG A 764 50.37 -57.48 -69.74
C ARG A 764 50.91 -56.08 -69.43
N TYR A 765 50.96 -55.69 -68.15
CA TYR A 765 51.53 -54.44 -67.66
C TYR A 765 52.90 -54.61 -66.96
N LEU A 766 53.46 -55.82 -66.91
CA LEU A 766 54.57 -56.15 -66.00
C LEU A 766 55.90 -56.51 -66.67
N THR A 767 56.00 -56.57 -68.00
CA THR A 767 57.26 -56.85 -68.69
C THR A 767 57.72 -55.73 -69.63
N SER A 768 58.67 -54.93 -69.13
CA SER A 768 59.59 -54.09 -69.91
C SER A 768 59.06 -52.77 -70.53
N GLY A 769 58.52 -51.90 -69.69
CA GLY A 769 59.27 -50.67 -69.37
C GLY A 769 59.62 -49.67 -70.48
N ASN A 770 58.77 -49.48 -71.50
CA ASN A 770 58.68 -48.21 -72.24
C ASN A 770 57.30 -48.08 -72.91
N VAL A 771 56.70 -46.89 -72.81
CA VAL A 771 55.50 -46.54 -73.60
C VAL A 771 55.93 -46.38 -75.06
N TYR A 772 55.39 -47.19 -75.97
CA TYR A 772 55.82 -47.15 -77.37
C TYR A 772 55.56 -45.78 -78.00
N THR A 773 56.64 -45.16 -78.47
CA THR A 773 56.60 -43.95 -79.27
C THR A 773 56.10 -44.25 -80.69
N LYS A 774 55.63 -43.24 -81.41
CA LYS A 774 55.12 -43.41 -82.79
C LYS A 774 56.13 -44.13 -83.71
N GLY A 775 57.42 -43.81 -83.59
CA GLY A 775 58.48 -44.43 -84.39
C GLY A 775 58.66 -45.94 -84.14
N GLU A 776 58.30 -46.43 -82.95
CA GLU A 776 58.35 -47.87 -82.61
C GLU A 776 57.14 -48.64 -83.14
N SER A 777 56.03 -47.94 -83.41
CA SER A 777 54.86 -48.48 -84.10
C SER A 777 55.10 -48.59 -85.61
N ASP A 778 55.57 -47.50 -86.24
CA ASP A 778 55.78 -47.45 -87.70
C ASP A 778 56.79 -48.51 -88.20
N ASN A 779 57.73 -48.95 -87.35
CA ASN A 779 58.70 -50.02 -87.63
C ASN A 779 58.13 -51.45 -87.57
N ARG A 780 56.89 -51.66 -87.09
CA ARG A 780 56.29 -52.99 -86.86
C ARG A 780 55.22 -53.41 -87.87
N TYR A 781 54.71 -52.48 -88.68
CA TYR A 781 53.58 -52.72 -89.59
C TYR A 781 53.94 -52.49 -91.07
N VAL A 782 53.24 -53.18 -91.97
CA VAL A 782 53.34 -52.97 -93.42
C VAL A 782 52.56 -51.72 -93.82
N GLN A 783 53.24 -50.79 -94.47
CA GLN A 783 52.68 -49.47 -94.83
C GLN A 783 52.27 -49.38 -96.31
N ASN A 784 52.92 -50.15 -97.20
CA ASN A 784 52.63 -50.17 -98.64
C ASN A 784 53.15 -51.48 -99.29
N ILE A 785 52.66 -51.84 -100.48
CA ILE A 785 53.05 -53.05 -101.25
C ILE A 785 53.24 -52.70 -102.74
N GLN A 786 54.31 -53.19 -103.38
CA GLN A 786 54.59 -52.96 -104.81
C GLN A 786 55.22 -54.17 -105.53
N ARG A 787 55.26 -54.10 -106.87
CA ARG A 787 56.05 -54.99 -107.73
C ARG A 787 57.42 -54.36 -108.00
N GLY A 788 58.51 -54.99 -107.56
CA GLY A 788 59.87 -54.50 -107.76
C GLY A 788 60.38 -54.59 -109.21
N ALA A 789 61.66 -54.30 -109.41
CA ALA A 789 62.33 -54.33 -110.71
C ALA A 789 62.41 -55.75 -111.31
N PRO A 790 62.38 -55.91 -112.66
CA PRO A 790 62.43 -57.22 -113.29
C PRO A 790 63.84 -57.83 -113.23
N VAL A 791 63.90 -59.11 -112.84
CA VAL A 791 65.11 -59.93 -112.74
C VAL A 791 65.10 -60.99 -113.84
N TRP A 792 66.24 -61.15 -114.51
CA TRP A 792 66.43 -62.02 -115.67
C TRP A 792 67.55 -63.05 -115.37
N PRO A 793 67.22 -64.34 -115.12
CA PRO A 793 68.21 -65.35 -114.77
C PRO A 793 68.99 -65.91 -115.98
N GLY A 794 68.67 -65.48 -117.20
CA GLY A 794 69.32 -65.93 -118.44
C GLY A 794 68.41 -66.75 -119.36
N LYS A 795 69.02 -67.33 -120.40
CA LYS A 795 68.39 -68.23 -121.36
C LYS A 795 68.52 -69.68 -120.88
N VAL A 796 67.47 -70.48 -121.09
CA VAL A 796 67.45 -71.90 -120.74
C VAL A 796 66.98 -72.71 -121.95
N ASP A 797 67.74 -73.75 -122.33
CA ASP A 797 67.66 -74.39 -123.65
C ASP A 797 67.18 -75.86 -123.68
N GLU A 798 66.81 -76.46 -122.53
CA GLU A 798 66.32 -77.86 -122.54
C GLU A 798 65.19 -78.14 -121.52
N TYR A 799 65.27 -77.63 -120.29
CA TYR A 799 64.13 -77.56 -119.35
C TYR A 799 64.22 -76.29 -118.50
N GLY A 800 63.17 -75.47 -118.51
CA GLY A 800 63.10 -74.25 -117.68
C GLY A 800 63.08 -74.55 -116.17
N PRO A 801 63.45 -73.59 -115.31
CA PRO A 801 63.39 -73.78 -113.86
C PRO A 801 61.93 -74.04 -113.43
N ALA A 802 61.73 -75.05 -112.58
CA ALA A 802 60.40 -75.48 -112.15
C ALA A 802 59.65 -74.42 -111.31
N GLU A 803 60.38 -73.50 -110.67
CA GLU A 803 59.86 -72.50 -109.74
C GLU A 803 60.49 -71.12 -110.02
N ALA A 804 59.79 -70.06 -109.60
CA ALA A 804 60.32 -68.69 -109.63
C ALA A 804 61.34 -68.47 -108.49
N PRO A 805 62.26 -67.50 -108.60
CA PRO A 805 63.10 -67.11 -107.46
C PRO A 805 62.24 -66.65 -106.28
N ALA A 806 62.63 -67.01 -105.06
CA ALA A 806 61.85 -66.74 -103.85
C ALA A 806 61.42 -65.27 -103.74
N GLY A 807 60.16 -65.05 -103.38
CA GLY A 807 59.55 -63.72 -103.31
C GLY A 807 59.13 -63.13 -104.65
N CYS A 808 59.40 -63.82 -105.76
CA CYS A 808 59.17 -63.32 -107.11
C CYS A 808 58.10 -64.14 -107.84
N PHE A 809 57.35 -63.47 -108.71
CA PHE A 809 56.39 -64.11 -109.60
C PHE A 809 56.79 -63.88 -111.06
N LEU A 810 56.41 -64.80 -111.95
CA LEU A 810 56.67 -64.69 -113.37
C LEU A 810 55.89 -63.50 -113.96
N THR A 811 56.56 -62.67 -114.75
CA THR A 811 55.96 -61.49 -115.38
C THR A 811 56.08 -61.47 -116.89
N GLN A 812 56.98 -62.29 -117.46
CA GLN A 812 57.14 -62.47 -118.89
C GLN A 812 57.91 -63.77 -119.16
N ALA A 813 57.49 -64.53 -120.16
CA ALA A 813 58.27 -65.59 -120.78
C ALA A 813 58.32 -65.34 -122.30
N ARG A 814 59.47 -65.55 -122.93
CA ARG A 814 59.67 -65.36 -124.38
C ARG A 814 60.53 -66.48 -124.95
N HIS A 815 60.02 -67.16 -125.96
CA HIS A 815 60.79 -68.09 -126.78
C HIS A 815 61.84 -67.35 -127.59
N ASP A 816 63.07 -67.86 -127.63
CA ASP A 816 64.14 -67.40 -128.49
C ASP A 816 64.08 -68.16 -129.84
N PRO A 817 63.71 -67.50 -130.95
CA PRO A 817 63.53 -68.18 -132.24
C PRO A 817 64.83 -68.72 -132.85
N THR A 818 66.01 -68.46 -132.25
CA THR A 818 67.31 -68.94 -132.75
C THR A 818 67.68 -70.35 -132.28
N THR A 819 66.91 -70.95 -131.37
CA THR A 819 67.12 -72.30 -130.81
C THR A 819 65.82 -73.07 -130.77
N ALA A 820 65.87 -74.40 -130.87
CA ALA A 820 64.66 -75.23 -130.94
C ALA A 820 63.82 -75.28 -129.64
N TYR A 821 64.43 -74.97 -128.49
CA TYR A 821 63.82 -75.09 -127.16
C TYR A 821 64.13 -73.91 -126.21
N GLY A 822 64.80 -72.86 -126.70
CA GLY A 822 65.29 -71.77 -125.86
C GLY A 822 64.19 -70.84 -125.37
N VAL A 823 64.11 -70.62 -124.06
CA VAL A 823 63.17 -69.66 -123.45
C VAL A 823 63.91 -68.74 -122.47
N THR A 824 63.50 -67.47 -122.46
CA THR A 824 63.93 -66.45 -121.48
C THR A 824 62.76 -66.05 -120.60
N PHE A 825 63.03 -65.84 -119.31
CA PHE A 825 62.03 -65.54 -118.29
C PHE A 825 62.37 -64.23 -117.56
N ALA A 826 61.34 -63.45 -117.19
CA ALA A 826 61.47 -62.27 -116.35
C ALA A 826 60.56 -62.37 -115.13
N TYR A 827 61.16 -62.33 -113.95
CA TYR A 827 60.45 -62.37 -112.67
C TYR A 827 60.48 -60.98 -112.02
N ARG A 828 59.49 -60.65 -111.18
CA ARG A 828 59.56 -59.45 -110.33
C ARG A 828 59.31 -59.83 -108.87
N PRO A 829 60.09 -59.30 -107.91
CA PRO A 829 59.82 -59.50 -106.50
C PRO A 829 58.56 -58.74 -106.08
N LEU A 830 57.75 -59.35 -105.22
CA LEU A 830 56.74 -58.65 -104.44
C LEU A 830 57.45 -58.00 -103.24
N GLN A 831 57.19 -56.72 -103.00
CA GLN A 831 57.87 -55.95 -101.96
C GLN A 831 56.86 -55.24 -101.05
N MET A 832 57.19 -55.18 -99.76
CA MET A 832 56.44 -54.47 -98.71
C MET A 832 57.29 -53.35 -98.12
N TRP A 833 56.69 -52.20 -97.79
CA TRP A 833 57.37 -51.13 -97.06
C TRP A 833 57.14 -51.31 -95.56
N VAL A 834 58.23 -51.51 -94.80
CA VAL A 834 58.20 -51.70 -93.33
C VAL A 834 59.36 -50.91 -92.73
N GLY A 835 59.06 -50.04 -91.77
CA GLY A 835 60.01 -49.04 -91.29
C GLY A 835 60.32 -48.01 -92.37
N ASN A 836 61.60 -47.85 -92.73
CA ASN A 836 62.08 -46.86 -93.70
C ASN A 836 62.61 -47.47 -95.02
N GLY A 837 62.07 -48.62 -95.46
CA GLY A 837 62.51 -49.22 -96.73
C GLY A 837 61.62 -50.31 -97.30
N TRP A 838 61.71 -50.49 -98.62
CA TRP A 838 61.14 -51.63 -99.34
C TRP A 838 61.91 -52.91 -99.02
N ARG A 839 61.19 -53.95 -98.60
CA ARG A 839 61.73 -55.30 -98.37
C ARG A 839 61.02 -56.29 -99.30
N THR A 840 61.77 -57.15 -99.98
CA THR A 840 61.20 -58.27 -100.74
C THR A 840 60.61 -59.30 -99.79
N ILE A 841 59.40 -59.77 -100.08
CA ILE A 841 58.74 -60.86 -99.33
C ILE A 841 59.51 -62.15 -99.59
N ASN A 842 59.68 -63.02 -98.59
CA ASN A 842 60.29 -64.34 -98.79
C ASN A 842 59.20 -65.39 -99.03
N GLY A 843 59.38 -66.27 -100.02
CA GLY A 843 58.37 -67.21 -100.51
C GLY A 843 58.47 -67.36 -102.01
#